data_AF-A0A349U1N2-F1
#
_entry.id   AF-A0A349U1N2-F1
#
_cell.length_a   1.000
_cell.length_b   1.000
_cell.length_c   1.000
_cell.angle_alpha   90.00
_cell.angle_beta   90.00
_cell.angle_gamma   90.00
#
_symmetry.space_group_name_H-M   'P 1'
#
loop_
_entity.id
_entity.type
_entity.pdbx_description
1 polymer ?
#
loop_
_entity_poly.entity_id
_entity_poly.type
_entity_poly.pdbx_seq_one_letter_code
_entity_poly.pdbx_strand_id
1 'polypeptide(L)'
;MIFLGADAIAPSSGLKGTKANFVSVQDLVSFFGGLQEEVQRAESESWLDPDYTVFYQKIFGRSSASSLINWLFAWSNKQAGVLDQDDILQSIARFNQRPYQKLQKEGDLSVQILTMEEQDTVFIFGDLHGAFHSFLRTLQRFVAEGIIDDSMHIKDPKTYLVFLGDYLNRSPYGFHLLTVLLHLAAQNPGQVLLLRGRQETNRYWENFLASRVFLKMMFNIKDEAELPLAVELNNVFERLPEALLLKHKNTGEIVVCAHNVIPPKTRREPETIAFLCGEDRRGIWLNSGLVFQEFLAGTALWRLFSAPVPLYMRYGGLDRDSVCCVPIGKSFAHSLLECWYATRPTLQEGSFSAKSIWEKEVFSLAYGHQIEREQDQMILAHSRPYFLCSSGDLSATLRRTTRGSKQGVEACFLDANQQGGVENYLFRVVFLDDEYTPMKMAENVRLLRERYGADALLVPQGSAPIQELMPQIQRGDFFVFFPYTGSAAFRKPEIVSMIHARQPYFNELERLLRHFQAKYTSKKFALIYQNDAFGSPIAHHAKEYLEKNYPGSIVELIPFARGQLSMEQQLRQLKKHNPESIGFFITNPAQISTIITDLGINTFVGRHIFAIAFEEFFVEVAARWGVSAMFSSSFQPPRFRQGALMEEFCALMKKYHFSLNIPAYEAFFASKLFLTGMRQAESPITSQKILTAIERISGTEFYGQKMSFDPNIRGFVLPVWVFEEDGTVSRLE
;
A
#
# COMPACT_ATOMS: atom_id res chain seq x y z
N MET A 1 9.31 20.69 33.77
CA MET A 1 9.20 21.82 34.71
C MET A 1 10.59 22.45 34.90
N ILE A 2 10.92 23.40 34.04
CA ILE A 2 11.76 24.57 34.33
C ILE A 2 11.04 25.69 33.57
N PHE A 3 10.33 26.54 34.31
CA PHE A 3 9.70 27.75 33.77
C PHE A 3 10.83 28.74 33.45
N LEU A 4 11.02 29.05 32.16
CA LEU A 4 11.70 30.27 31.75
C LEU A 4 10.64 31.23 31.20
N GLY A 5 10.69 32.46 31.72
CA GLY A 5 9.59 33.42 31.76
C GLY A 5 9.15 33.96 30.40
N ALA A 6 7.93 34.49 30.41
CA ALA A 6 7.21 35.09 29.29
C ALA A 6 7.74 36.48 28.85
N ASP A 7 9.02 36.79 29.09
CA ASP A 7 9.59 38.14 28.87
C ASP A 7 10.88 38.12 28.03
N ALA A 8 10.88 37.41 26.90
CA ALA A 8 11.95 37.48 25.92
C ALA A 8 11.43 37.35 24.49
N ILE A 9 10.66 38.35 24.04
CA ILE A 9 10.68 39.00 22.72
C ILE A 9 9.82 40.25 22.90
N ALA A 10 10.44 41.35 23.33
CA ALA A 10 9.86 42.66 23.11
C ALA A 10 10.09 43.00 21.63
N PRO A 11 9.06 43.38 20.85
CA PRO A 11 9.28 43.86 19.49
C PRO A 11 10.20 45.08 19.59
N SER A 12 11.31 45.06 18.85
CA SER A 12 12.19 46.21 18.78
C SER A 12 11.36 47.43 18.36
N SER A 13 11.52 48.53 19.10
CA SER A 13 10.75 49.76 19.01
C SER A 13 11.08 50.57 17.74
N GLY A 14 10.86 49.95 16.59
CA GLY A 14 11.06 50.48 15.25
C GLY A 14 9.93 50.08 14.29
N LEU A 15 8.72 49.87 14.80
CA LEU A 15 7.52 49.61 14.00
C LEU A 15 7.04 50.91 13.33
N LYS A 16 7.65 51.26 12.20
CA LYS A 16 7.06 52.19 11.23
C LYS A 16 7.03 51.52 9.85
N GLY A 17 5.88 50.91 9.58
CA GLY A 17 5.26 50.88 8.26
C GLY A 17 5.82 49.91 7.24
N THR A 18 5.33 48.68 7.26
CA THR A 18 5.05 47.91 6.04
C THR A 18 3.70 47.20 6.22
N LYS A 19 2.67 47.72 5.53
CA LYS A 19 1.39 47.07 5.36
C LYS A 19 1.57 45.93 4.36
N ALA A 20 1.70 44.71 4.84
CA ALA A 20 1.22 43.53 4.13
C ALA A 20 0.98 42.42 5.18
N ASN A 21 -0.18 42.49 5.84
CA ASN A 21 -0.75 41.25 6.36
C ASN A 21 -1.29 40.50 5.13
N PHE A 22 -1.12 39.18 5.07
CA PHE A 22 -1.88 38.35 4.14
C PHE A 22 -3.36 38.38 4.57
N VAL A 23 -4.07 39.48 4.28
CA VAL A 23 -5.48 39.68 4.66
C VAL A 23 -6.39 38.90 3.72
N SER A 24 -5.94 38.68 2.48
CA SER A 24 -6.71 37.94 1.50
C SER A 24 -5.93 36.99 0.60
N VAL A 25 -6.64 36.06 -0.03
CA VAL A 25 -6.13 35.16 -1.07
C VAL A 25 -5.64 35.97 -2.27
N GLN A 26 -6.36 37.02 -2.65
CA GLN A 26 -5.92 37.91 -3.73
C GLN A 26 -4.60 38.63 -3.40
N ASP A 27 -4.41 39.07 -2.14
CA ASP A 27 -3.14 39.65 -1.69
C ASP A 27 -2.00 38.64 -1.79
N LEU A 28 -2.22 37.39 -1.34
CA LEU A 28 -1.23 36.31 -1.46
C LEU A 28 -0.82 36.07 -2.91
N VAL A 29 -1.79 36.01 -3.82
CA VAL A 29 -1.55 35.79 -5.25
C VAL A 29 -0.82 36.98 -5.86
N SER A 30 -1.19 38.21 -5.51
CA SER A 30 -0.52 39.40 -6.01
C SER A 30 0.91 39.53 -5.46
N PHE A 31 1.13 39.14 -4.20
CA PHE A 31 2.44 39.20 -3.55
C PHE A 31 3.38 38.09 -4.02
N PHE A 32 2.90 36.85 -4.10
CA PHE A 32 3.70 35.67 -4.42
C PHE A 32 3.57 35.17 -5.86
N GLY A 33 2.62 35.67 -6.64
CA GLY A 33 2.37 35.22 -8.01
C GLY A 33 3.52 35.49 -8.99
N GLY A 34 4.47 36.37 -8.61
CA GLY A 34 5.71 36.60 -9.34
C GLY A 34 6.84 35.62 -9.01
N LEU A 35 6.69 34.75 -8.00
CA LEU A 35 7.69 33.73 -7.68
C LEU A 35 7.67 32.62 -8.74
N GLN A 36 8.86 32.18 -9.17
CA GLN A 36 9.00 31.12 -10.16
C GLN A 36 8.67 29.75 -9.57
N GLU A 37 7.52 29.18 -9.92
CA GLU A 37 7.13 27.84 -9.46
C GLU A 37 8.12 26.74 -9.89
N GLU A 38 8.60 26.81 -11.14
CA GLU A 38 9.68 25.97 -11.63
C GLU A 38 11.03 26.62 -11.31
N VAL A 39 11.39 26.61 -10.01
CA VAL A 39 12.72 27.05 -9.59
C VAL A 39 13.77 26.26 -10.38
N GLN A 40 14.83 26.96 -10.82
CA GLN A 40 16.02 26.34 -11.44
C GLN A 40 16.40 25.05 -10.71
N ARG A 41 16.87 24.03 -11.46
CA ARG A 41 17.31 22.74 -10.89
C ARG A 41 18.09 22.98 -9.60
N ALA A 42 17.65 22.34 -8.52
CA ALA A 42 18.38 22.32 -7.26
C ALA A 42 19.86 21.98 -7.55
N GLU A 43 20.77 22.61 -6.80
CA GLU A 43 22.21 22.44 -7.03
C GLU A 43 22.63 20.97 -6.81
N SER A 44 21.89 20.28 -5.95
CA SER A 44 21.92 18.83 -5.76
C SER A 44 20.51 18.26 -5.94
N GLU A 45 20.36 17.26 -6.81
CA GLU A 45 19.10 16.53 -7.04
C GLU A 45 18.86 15.41 -6.01
N SER A 46 19.31 15.60 -4.76
CA SER A 46 18.94 14.69 -3.67
C SER A 46 17.42 14.62 -3.59
N TRP A 47 16.87 13.42 -3.78
CA TRP A 47 15.43 13.17 -3.72
C TRP A 47 14.80 13.57 -2.37
N LEU A 48 15.59 13.48 -1.29
CA LEU A 48 15.12 13.70 0.06
C LEU A 48 15.31 15.13 0.53
N ASP A 49 16.42 15.76 0.15
CA ASP A 49 16.85 17.07 0.64
C ASP A 49 17.53 17.86 -0.48
N PRO A 50 16.76 18.37 -1.45
CA PRO A 50 17.31 19.16 -2.55
C PRO A 50 17.93 20.48 -2.05
N ASP A 51 19.06 20.87 -2.67
CA ASP A 51 19.78 22.08 -2.30
C ASP A 51 19.27 23.31 -3.08
N TYR A 52 18.78 24.30 -2.33
CA TYR A 52 18.27 25.57 -2.86
C TYR A 52 19.10 26.78 -2.39
N THR A 53 20.35 26.56 -1.97
CA THR A 53 21.20 27.63 -1.41
C THR A 53 21.35 28.81 -2.36
N VAL A 54 21.69 28.61 -3.63
CA VAL A 54 21.77 29.72 -4.60
C VAL A 54 20.42 30.43 -4.82
N PHE A 55 19.31 29.70 -4.78
CA PHE A 55 17.99 30.31 -4.88
C PHE A 55 17.72 31.23 -3.68
N TYR A 56 18.01 30.76 -2.46
CA TYR A 56 17.89 31.58 -1.26
C TYR A 56 18.86 32.77 -1.25
N GLN A 57 20.09 32.61 -1.76
CA GLN A 57 21.02 33.74 -1.92
C GLN A 57 20.50 34.79 -2.90
N LYS A 58 19.74 34.42 -3.94
CA LYS A 58 19.13 35.41 -4.83
C LYS A 58 18.00 36.18 -4.14
N ILE A 59 17.25 35.51 -3.27
CA ILE A 59 16.13 36.12 -2.53
C ILE A 59 16.63 37.01 -1.37
N PHE A 60 17.60 36.53 -0.60
CA PHE A 60 18.06 37.17 0.64
C PHE A 60 19.42 37.89 0.51
N GLY A 61 20.18 37.63 -0.55
CA GLY A 61 21.55 38.10 -0.72
C GLY A 61 21.61 39.60 -1.01
N ARG A 62 22.28 40.34 -0.12
CA ARG A 62 22.68 41.73 -0.34
C ARG A 62 24.06 41.77 -0.99
N SER A 63 24.15 41.90 -2.31
CA SER A 63 25.43 42.25 -2.95
C SER A 63 25.78 43.71 -2.64
N SER A 64 27.05 44.03 -2.36
CA SER A 64 27.48 45.39 -1.97
C SER A 64 27.23 46.47 -3.03
N ALA A 65 26.97 46.10 -4.29
CA ALA A 65 26.55 46.99 -5.37
C ALA A 65 25.03 47.25 -5.43
N SER A 66 24.23 46.51 -4.65
CA SER A 66 22.76 46.58 -4.65
C SER A 66 22.19 47.53 -3.60
N SER A 67 23.00 48.16 -2.74
CA SER A 67 22.49 49.02 -1.65
C SER A 67 21.81 50.30 -2.17
N LEU A 68 22.35 50.92 -3.22
CA LEU A 68 21.75 52.10 -3.85
C LEU A 68 20.53 51.74 -4.70
N ILE A 69 20.58 50.59 -5.38
CA ILE A 69 19.51 50.07 -6.24
C ILE A 69 18.33 49.59 -5.38
N ASN A 70 18.58 48.81 -4.33
CA ASN A 70 17.56 48.38 -3.37
C ASN A 70 16.95 49.55 -2.59
N TRP A 71 17.69 50.62 -2.35
CA TRP A 71 17.15 51.86 -1.77
C TRP A 71 16.23 52.60 -2.77
N LEU A 72 16.59 52.67 -4.05
CA LEU A 72 15.74 53.22 -5.12
C LEU A 72 14.50 52.33 -5.39
N PHE A 73 14.62 51.01 -5.31
CA PHE A 73 13.50 50.07 -5.41
C PHE A 73 12.60 50.09 -4.16
N ALA A 74 13.15 50.33 -2.97
CA ALA A 74 12.38 50.54 -1.74
C ALA A 74 11.54 51.83 -1.79
N TRP A 75 12.01 52.88 -2.47
CA TRP A 75 11.22 54.10 -2.71
C TRP A 75 10.03 53.89 -3.68
N SER A 76 10.07 52.82 -4.47
CA SER A 76 9.02 52.42 -5.41
C SER A 76 8.19 51.21 -4.95
N ASN A 77 7.93 51.06 -3.65
CA ASN A 77 6.91 50.12 -3.10
C ASN A 77 6.86 48.70 -3.73
N LYS A 78 8.02 48.19 -4.18
CA LYS A 78 8.18 46.91 -4.88
C LYS A 78 9.42 46.16 -4.37
N GLN A 79 9.52 45.96 -3.05
CA GLN A 79 10.21 44.74 -2.60
C GLN A 79 9.28 43.58 -2.93
N ALA A 80 9.49 42.99 -4.10
CA ALA A 80 8.63 41.94 -4.63
C ALA A 80 8.68 40.69 -3.74
N GLY A 81 7.59 40.37 -3.04
CA GLY A 81 7.14 38.98 -2.79
C GLY A 81 8.00 38.08 -1.90
N VAL A 82 8.85 38.61 -1.01
CA VAL A 82 9.67 37.78 -0.10
C VAL A 82 9.03 37.71 1.29
N LEU A 83 8.80 36.50 1.80
CA LEU A 83 8.40 36.26 3.19
C LEU A 83 9.42 36.86 4.16
N ASP A 84 8.97 37.69 5.10
CA ASP A 84 9.84 38.28 6.12
C ASP A 84 9.76 37.58 7.48
N GLN A 85 10.55 38.05 8.44
CA GLN A 85 10.59 37.49 9.80
C GLN A 85 9.28 37.71 10.57
N ASP A 86 8.65 38.87 10.38
CA ASP A 86 7.44 39.25 11.11
C ASP A 86 6.24 38.41 10.65
N ASP A 87 6.17 38.07 9.36
CA ASP A 87 5.12 37.24 8.77
C ASP A 87 4.99 35.87 9.45
N ILE A 88 6.10 35.15 9.58
CA ILE A 88 6.13 33.80 10.17
C ILE A 88 5.92 33.86 11.69
N LEU A 89 6.53 34.83 12.38
CA LEU A 89 6.39 35.01 13.83
C LEU A 89 4.93 35.34 14.20
N GLN A 90 4.27 36.23 13.46
CA GLN A 90 2.87 36.55 13.68
C GLN A 90 1.94 35.37 13.39
N SER A 91 2.22 34.58 12.34
CA SER A 91 1.42 33.40 12.01
C SER A 91 1.52 32.32 13.09
N ILE A 92 2.72 32.08 13.63
CA ILE A 92 2.94 31.22 14.80
C ILE A 92 2.18 31.76 16.02
N ALA A 93 2.28 33.06 16.30
CA ALA A 93 1.61 33.67 17.44
C ALA A 93 0.08 33.52 17.36
N ARG A 94 -0.53 33.84 16.20
CA ARG A 94 -1.97 33.68 15.94
C ARG A 94 -2.40 32.21 16.06
N PHE A 95 -1.65 31.29 15.47
CA PHE A 95 -1.92 29.86 15.60
C PHE A 95 -1.90 29.40 17.06
N ASN A 96 -0.97 29.93 17.84
CA ASN A 96 -0.79 29.57 19.25
C ASN A 96 -1.87 30.12 20.17
N GLN A 97 -2.51 31.24 19.82
CA GLN A 97 -3.64 31.82 20.55
C GLN A 97 -4.89 30.94 20.52
N ARG A 98 -4.98 29.98 19.59
CA ARG A 98 -6.10 29.04 19.56
C ARG A 98 -6.15 28.18 20.82
N PRO A 99 -7.35 27.78 21.27
CA PRO A 99 -7.50 26.89 22.41
C PRO A 99 -6.67 25.62 22.23
N TYR A 100 -5.96 25.22 23.29
CA TYR A 100 -5.24 23.95 23.29
C TYR A 100 -6.27 22.80 23.26
N GLN A 101 -6.27 22.03 22.18
CA GLN A 101 -7.07 20.81 22.08
C GLN A 101 -6.27 19.66 22.69
N LYS A 102 -6.79 19.07 23.76
CA LYS A 102 -6.16 17.92 24.40
C LYS A 102 -6.24 16.71 23.47
N LEU A 103 -5.10 16.26 22.99
CA LEU A 103 -4.99 15.06 22.18
C LEU A 103 -5.24 13.81 23.03
N GLN A 104 -5.94 12.83 22.46
CA GLN A 104 -6.11 11.52 23.07
C GLN A 104 -4.91 10.64 22.74
N LYS A 105 -4.71 9.57 23.52
CA LYS A 105 -3.67 8.57 23.26
C LYS A 105 -4.30 7.25 22.81
N GLU A 106 -3.83 6.72 21.68
CA GLU A 106 -4.15 5.37 21.23
C GLU A 106 -2.84 4.57 21.05
N GLY A 107 -2.51 3.78 22.06
CA GLY A 107 -1.14 3.30 22.22
C GLY A 107 -0.20 4.49 22.47
N ASP A 108 0.90 4.57 21.73
CA ASP A 108 1.85 5.69 21.82
C ASP A 108 1.42 6.91 21.01
N LEU A 109 0.43 6.76 20.14
CA LEU A 109 0.04 7.76 19.15
C LEU A 109 -0.90 8.80 19.72
N SER A 110 -0.66 10.04 19.30
CA SER A 110 -1.44 11.22 19.63
C SER A 110 -2.55 11.38 18.60
N VAL A 111 -3.81 11.21 19.01
CA VAL A 111 -4.95 11.21 18.10
C VAL A 111 -5.96 12.30 18.45
N GLN A 112 -6.61 12.82 17.41
CA GLN A 112 -7.77 13.69 17.53
C GLN A 112 -9.00 12.97 16.97
N ILE A 113 -10.16 13.13 17.61
CA ILE A 113 -11.42 12.53 17.16
C ILE A 113 -12.38 13.64 16.77
N LEU A 114 -12.99 13.53 15.60
CA LEU A 114 -14.02 14.44 15.11
C LEU A 114 -15.28 13.64 14.79
N THR A 115 -16.43 14.08 15.31
CA THR A 115 -17.72 13.43 15.03
C THR A 115 -18.32 14.04 13.79
N MET A 116 -18.63 13.21 12.78
CA MET A 116 -19.17 13.62 11.49
C MET A 116 -20.64 13.23 11.36
N GLU A 117 -21.42 14.10 10.74
CA GLU A 117 -22.82 13.90 10.40
C GLU A 117 -23.00 13.80 8.88
N GLU A 118 -24.16 13.30 8.46
CA GLU A 118 -24.54 13.31 7.04
C GLU A 118 -24.53 14.77 6.52
N GLN A 119 -24.03 14.96 5.30
CA GLN A 119 -23.78 16.25 4.63
C GLN A 119 -22.56 17.03 5.10
N ASP A 120 -21.84 16.58 6.15
CA ASP A 120 -20.52 17.13 6.41
C ASP A 120 -19.61 16.85 5.20
N THR A 121 -18.68 17.76 4.94
CA THR A 121 -17.74 17.64 3.81
C THR A 121 -16.32 17.86 4.30
N VAL A 122 -15.45 16.89 4.04
CA VAL A 122 -14.05 16.95 4.46
C VAL A 122 -13.13 17.00 3.25
N PHE A 123 -12.48 18.13 3.01
CA PHE A 123 -11.39 18.23 2.06
C PHE A 123 -10.09 17.81 2.72
N ILE A 124 -9.34 16.93 2.06
CA ILE A 124 -8.12 16.33 2.57
C ILE A 124 -7.00 16.59 1.58
N PHE A 125 -6.02 17.36 2.04
CA PHE A 125 -4.76 17.59 1.36
C PHE A 125 -3.79 16.51 1.80
N GLY A 126 -3.24 15.78 0.81
CA GLY A 126 -2.18 14.81 1.04
C GLY A 126 -0.89 15.47 1.53
N ASP A 127 0.22 14.76 1.42
CA ASP A 127 1.52 15.37 1.74
C ASP A 127 1.80 16.52 0.76
N LEU A 128 2.22 17.66 1.31
CA LEU A 128 2.34 18.91 0.55
C LEU A 128 3.76 19.23 0.11
N HIS A 129 4.81 18.78 0.82
CA HIS A 129 6.22 18.94 0.43
C HIS A 129 6.57 20.32 -0.17
N GLY A 130 6.15 21.39 0.51
CA GLY A 130 6.40 22.77 0.08
C GLY A 130 5.76 23.15 -1.27
N ALA A 131 4.70 22.47 -1.72
CA ALA A 131 3.94 22.74 -2.95
C ALA A 131 3.10 24.02 -2.86
N PHE A 132 3.76 25.12 -2.54
CA PHE A 132 3.14 26.40 -2.24
C PHE A 132 2.29 26.94 -3.38
N HIS A 133 2.80 26.90 -4.62
CA HIS A 133 2.07 27.40 -5.79
C HIS A 133 0.80 26.61 -6.08
N SER A 134 0.87 25.27 -5.95
CA SER A 134 -0.30 24.40 -6.07
C SER A 134 -1.35 24.73 -5.02
N PHE A 135 -0.90 24.98 -3.78
CA PHE A 135 -1.78 25.36 -2.70
C PHE A 135 -2.42 26.75 -2.92
N LEU A 136 -1.66 27.75 -3.35
CA LEU A 136 -2.20 29.08 -3.69
C LEU A 136 -3.27 29.01 -4.78
N ARG A 137 -3.03 28.26 -5.85
CA ARG A 137 -4.05 28.04 -6.91
C ARG A 137 -5.28 27.35 -6.34
N THR A 138 -5.10 26.39 -5.43
CA THR A 138 -6.22 25.71 -4.77
C THR A 138 -7.05 26.69 -3.93
N LEU A 139 -6.42 27.59 -3.16
CA LEU A 139 -7.13 28.63 -2.42
C LEU A 139 -7.92 29.56 -3.34
N GLN A 140 -7.34 30.01 -4.47
CA GLN A 140 -8.07 30.81 -5.45
C GLN A 140 -9.30 30.10 -6.01
N ARG A 141 -9.17 28.80 -6.33
CA ARG A 141 -10.29 27.98 -6.79
C ARG A 141 -11.34 27.82 -5.69
N PHE A 142 -10.94 27.62 -4.44
CA PHE A 142 -11.86 27.52 -3.33
C PHE A 142 -12.63 28.82 -3.08
N VAL A 143 -12.01 29.99 -3.31
CA VAL A 143 -12.72 31.29 -3.32
C VAL A 143 -13.74 31.34 -4.45
N ALA A 144 -13.35 30.94 -5.67
CA ALA A 144 -14.23 30.95 -6.84
C ALA A 144 -15.44 30.01 -6.69
N GLU A 145 -15.24 28.84 -6.07
CA GLU A 145 -16.31 27.85 -5.75
C GLU A 145 -17.11 28.23 -4.49
N GLY A 146 -16.70 29.28 -3.76
CA GLY A 146 -17.38 29.71 -2.55
C GLY A 146 -17.22 28.76 -1.35
N ILE A 147 -16.17 27.94 -1.34
CA ILE A 147 -15.79 27.10 -0.19
C ILE A 147 -15.19 27.98 0.93
N ILE A 148 -14.33 28.92 0.54
CA ILE A 148 -13.79 29.96 1.41
C ILE A 148 -14.12 31.35 0.86
N ASP A 149 -14.09 32.37 1.71
CA ASP A 149 -14.08 33.77 1.26
C ASP A 149 -12.66 34.25 0.95
N ASP A 150 -12.53 35.44 0.36
CA ASP A 150 -11.22 36.01 0.02
C ASP A 150 -10.35 36.23 1.28
N SER A 151 -10.94 36.38 2.47
CA SER A 151 -10.24 36.46 3.75
C SER A 151 -9.90 35.09 4.36
N MET A 152 -10.01 34.01 3.57
CA MET A 152 -9.72 32.63 3.96
C MET A 152 -10.65 32.05 5.04
N HIS A 153 -11.83 32.62 5.29
CA HIS A 153 -12.83 31.99 6.16
C HIS A 153 -13.62 30.94 5.38
N ILE A 154 -13.78 29.76 5.96
CA ILE A 154 -14.67 28.72 5.43
C ILE A 154 -16.12 29.20 5.58
N LYS A 155 -16.86 29.17 4.48
CA LYS A 155 -18.21 29.76 4.44
C LYS A 155 -19.29 28.83 5.00
N ASP A 156 -19.09 27.51 4.88
CA ASP A 156 -20.02 26.51 5.39
C ASP A 156 -19.49 25.89 6.70
N PRO A 157 -20.24 25.96 7.82
CA PRO A 157 -19.85 25.33 9.08
C PRO A 157 -19.70 23.80 9.00
N LYS A 158 -20.29 23.14 7.99
CA LYS A 158 -20.17 21.69 7.74
C LYS A 158 -18.96 21.30 6.90
N THR A 159 -18.13 22.27 6.50
CA THR A 159 -16.93 22.05 5.70
C THR A 159 -15.68 22.05 6.56
N TYR A 160 -14.81 21.06 6.34
CA TYR A 160 -13.53 20.88 7.04
C TYR A 160 -12.37 20.76 6.05
N LEU A 161 -11.22 21.33 6.39
CA LEU A 161 -9.97 21.15 5.64
C LEU A 161 -8.95 20.42 6.52
N VAL A 162 -8.45 19.27 6.04
CA VAL A 162 -7.49 18.42 6.74
C VAL A 162 -6.20 18.33 5.94
N PHE A 163 -5.06 18.50 6.60
CA PHE A 163 -3.74 18.48 5.98
C PHE A 163 -2.88 17.38 6.59
N LEU A 164 -2.49 16.37 5.80
CA LEU A 164 -1.88 15.15 6.34
C LEU A 164 -0.44 15.31 6.87
N GLY A 165 0.31 16.31 6.42
CA GLY A 165 1.64 16.63 6.96
C GLY A 165 2.71 16.89 5.89
N ASP A 166 3.97 16.79 6.32
CA ASP A 166 5.19 16.92 5.49
C ASP A 166 5.24 18.26 4.73
N TYR A 167 5.15 19.37 5.46
CA TYR A 167 4.98 20.71 4.88
C TYR A 167 6.27 21.34 4.35
N LEU A 168 7.43 20.99 4.93
CA LEU A 168 8.64 21.84 4.85
C LEU A 168 9.68 21.45 3.77
N ASN A 169 9.64 20.25 3.21
CA ASN A 169 10.75 19.70 2.41
C ASN A 169 10.46 19.62 0.90
N ARG A 170 11.50 19.31 0.10
CA ARG A 170 11.47 19.03 -1.37
C ARG A 170 11.09 20.19 -2.31
N SER A 171 10.84 21.36 -1.76
CA SER A 171 10.59 22.61 -2.47
C SER A 171 11.18 23.76 -1.66
N PRO A 172 11.65 24.85 -2.30
CA PRO A 172 12.20 25.99 -1.60
C PRO A 172 11.14 26.85 -0.88
N TYR A 173 9.86 26.52 -1.07
CA TYR A 173 8.73 27.30 -0.56
C TYR A 173 8.09 26.71 0.70
N GLY A 174 8.77 25.78 1.39
CA GLY A 174 8.25 25.12 2.60
C GLY A 174 7.75 26.10 3.67
N PHE A 175 8.52 27.14 4.00
CA PHE A 175 8.11 28.13 5.01
C PHE A 175 7.06 29.12 4.53
N HIS A 176 7.00 29.40 3.23
CA HIS A 176 5.92 30.17 2.64
C HIS A 176 4.59 29.43 2.80
N LEU A 177 4.60 28.13 2.45
CA LEU A 177 3.47 27.23 2.64
C LEU A 177 3.07 27.15 4.12
N LEU A 178 4.02 26.89 5.01
CA LEU A 178 3.72 26.77 6.44
C LEU A 178 3.08 28.06 7.00
N THR A 179 3.60 29.22 6.63
CA THR A 179 3.06 30.52 7.08
C THR A 179 1.58 30.65 6.69
N VAL A 180 1.23 30.35 5.43
CA VAL A 180 -0.17 30.42 4.97
C VAL A 180 -1.04 29.36 5.64
N LEU A 181 -0.55 28.13 5.83
CA LEU A 181 -1.29 27.08 6.55
C LEU A 181 -1.59 27.46 8.00
N LEU A 182 -0.62 28.02 8.72
CA LEU A 182 -0.82 28.48 10.09
C LEU A 182 -1.84 29.63 10.14
N HIS A 183 -1.82 30.54 9.17
CA HIS A 183 -2.80 31.61 9.07
C HIS A 183 -4.21 31.06 8.80
N LEU A 184 -4.38 30.22 7.78
CA LEU A 184 -5.65 29.58 7.43
C LEU A 184 -6.22 28.81 8.63
N ALA A 185 -5.37 28.08 9.35
CA ALA A 185 -5.75 27.33 10.53
C ALA A 185 -6.09 28.23 11.74
N ALA A 186 -5.49 29.41 11.84
CA ALA A 186 -5.80 30.42 12.85
C ALA A 186 -7.17 31.05 12.61
N GLN A 187 -7.53 31.34 11.35
CA GLN A 187 -8.80 31.95 10.98
C GLN A 187 -10.00 31.00 11.13
N ASN A 188 -9.78 29.69 11.05
CA ASN A 188 -10.84 28.68 11.02
C ASN A 188 -10.67 27.64 12.16
N PRO A 189 -10.75 28.05 13.43
CA PRO A 189 -10.53 27.15 14.55
C PRO A 189 -11.55 26.01 14.56
N GLY A 190 -11.08 24.77 14.52
CA GLY A 190 -11.92 23.57 14.55
C GLY A 190 -12.38 23.07 13.18
N GLN A 191 -12.27 23.88 12.12
CA GLN A 191 -12.58 23.47 10.74
C GLN A 191 -11.32 23.18 9.92
N VAL A 192 -10.19 23.82 10.25
CA VAL A 192 -8.89 23.54 9.61
C VAL A 192 -7.99 22.77 10.57
N LEU A 193 -7.62 21.55 10.18
CA LEU A 193 -6.88 20.59 10.97
C LEU A 193 -5.54 20.24 10.30
N LEU A 194 -4.44 20.55 10.99
CA LEU A 194 -3.09 20.19 10.55
C LEU A 194 -2.64 18.94 11.32
N LEU A 195 -2.16 17.92 10.61
CA LEU A 195 -1.63 16.69 11.19
C LEU A 195 -0.10 16.66 11.10
N ARG A 196 0.52 15.73 11.84
CA ARG A 196 1.97 15.51 11.77
C ARG A 196 2.33 14.54 10.65
N GLY A 197 3.19 15.00 9.77
CA GLY A 197 4.00 14.14 8.92
C GLY A 197 5.29 13.73 9.61
N ARG A 198 6.20 13.19 8.80
CA ARG A 198 7.57 12.88 9.23
C ARG A 198 8.36 14.14 9.53
N GLN A 199 8.20 15.21 8.73
CA GLN A 199 8.91 16.48 8.92
C GLN A 199 8.55 17.14 10.26
N GLU A 200 7.28 17.09 10.64
CA GLU A 200 6.76 17.67 11.88
C GLU A 200 7.01 16.77 13.11
N THR A 201 7.85 15.73 12.98
CA THR A 201 8.05 14.73 14.04
C THR A 201 9.48 14.67 14.54
N ASN A 202 9.65 14.64 15.87
CA ASN A 202 10.95 14.43 16.54
C ASN A 202 12.06 15.35 16.01
N ARG A 203 11.72 16.63 15.77
CA ARG A 203 12.66 17.65 15.25
C ARG A 203 13.29 17.28 13.90
N TYR A 204 12.65 16.40 13.13
CA TYR A 204 13.24 15.81 11.92
C TYR A 204 13.56 16.85 10.84
N TRP A 205 12.70 17.87 10.67
CA TRP A 205 12.89 18.97 9.73
C TRP A 205 14.19 19.77 9.95
N GLU A 206 14.73 19.79 11.17
CA GLU A 206 15.98 20.51 11.50
C GLU A 206 17.20 19.92 10.78
N ASN A 207 17.11 18.67 10.33
CA ASN A 207 18.20 17.97 9.66
C ASN A 207 18.31 18.31 8.16
N PHE A 208 17.34 19.05 7.60
CA PHE A 208 17.27 19.32 6.16
C PHE A 208 17.95 20.64 5.80
N LEU A 209 18.82 20.60 4.80
CA LEU A 209 19.58 21.74 4.30
C LEU A 209 18.63 22.85 3.81
N ALA A 210 17.58 22.49 3.08
CA ALA A 210 16.60 23.44 2.59
C ALA A 210 15.96 24.25 3.74
N SER A 211 15.75 23.62 4.90
CA SER A 211 15.19 24.29 6.08
C SER A 211 16.21 25.18 6.78
N ARG A 212 17.40 24.64 7.04
CA ARG A 212 18.47 25.35 7.77
C ARG A 212 18.95 26.59 7.02
N VAL A 213 19.22 26.45 5.72
CA VAL A 213 19.76 27.55 4.91
C VAL A 213 18.73 28.68 4.77
N PHE A 214 17.47 28.33 4.52
CA PHE A 214 16.39 29.31 4.42
C PHE A 214 16.29 30.17 5.69
N LEU A 215 16.14 29.53 6.86
CA LEU A 215 15.97 30.25 8.12
C LEU A 215 17.20 31.08 8.47
N LYS A 216 18.42 30.55 8.28
CA LYS A 216 19.65 31.29 8.56
C LYS A 216 19.79 32.54 7.69
N MET A 217 19.45 32.44 6.41
CA MET A 217 19.47 33.61 5.52
C MET A 217 18.37 34.62 5.89
N MET A 218 17.16 34.15 6.18
CA MET A 218 16.03 35.01 6.58
C MET A 218 16.31 35.76 7.89
N PHE A 219 16.95 35.11 8.86
CA PHE A 219 17.33 35.70 10.15
C PHE A 219 18.74 36.31 10.20
N ASN A 220 19.49 36.25 9.08
CA ASN A 220 20.86 36.73 8.99
C ASN A 220 21.80 36.13 10.07
N ILE A 221 21.61 34.83 10.39
CA ILE A 221 22.43 34.09 11.36
C ILE A 221 23.62 33.43 10.64
N LYS A 222 24.83 33.70 11.15
CA LYS A 222 26.09 33.15 10.60
C LYS A 222 26.60 31.91 11.34
N ASP A 223 26.12 31.65 12.55
CA ASP A 223 26.53 30.49 13.35
C ASP A 223 26.00 29.17 12.75
N GLU A 224 26.82 28.12 12.75
CA GLU A 224 26.41 26.80 12.27
C GLU A 224 25.50 26.05 13.25
N ALA A 225 25.67 26.26 14.55
CA ALA A 225 24.97 25.55 15.61
C ALA A 225 23.56 26.09 15.90
N GLU A 226 23.31 27.38 15.64
CA GLU A 226 22.03 28.01 15.89
C GLU A 226 21.07 27.84 14.70
N LEU A 227 19.85 27.38 14.99
CA LEU A 227 18.75 27.30 14.02
C LEU A 227 17.59 28.20 14.50
N PRO A 228 17.36 29.34 13.85
CA PRO A 228 16.26 30.23 14.22
C PRO A 228 14.90 29.50 14.20
N LEU A 229 13.96 29.94 15.04
CA LEU A 229 12.59 29.41 15.14
C LEU A 229 12.47 27.92 15.51
N ALA A 230 13.56 27.22 15.81
CA ALA A 230 13.51 25.78 16.05
C ALA A 230 12.58 25.43 17.23
N VAL A 231 12.66 26.18 18.33
CA VAL A 231 11.82 25.95 19.52
C VAL A 231 10.37 26.27 19.22
N GLU A 232 10.10 27.40 18.59
CA GLU A 232 8.77 27.90 18.26
C GLU A 232 8.02 26.95 17.33
N LEU A 233 8.69 26.47 16.27
CA LEU A 233 8.11 25.55 15.30
C LEU A 233 7.88 24.16 15.90
N ASN A 234 8.81 23.63 16.70
CA ASN A 234 8.58 22.35 17.35
C ASN A 234 7.45 22.43 18.38
N ASN A 235 7.30 23.54 19.10
CA ASN A 235 6.15 23.75 19.98
C ASN A 235 4.83 23.76 19.21
N VAL A 236 4.81 24.32 17.99
CA VAL A 236 3.65 24.24 17.10
C VAL A 236 3.38 22.78 16.69
N PHE A 237 4.40 22.05 16.24
CA PHE A 237 4.27 20.66 15.79
C PHE A 237 3.87 19.69 16.93
N GLU A 238 4.31 19.91 18.15
CA GLU A 238 3.91 19.12 19.32
C GLU A 238 2.42 19.25 19.66
N ARG A 239 1.75 20.30 19.19
CA ARG A 239 0.30 20.49 19.34
C ARG A 239 -0.53 19.76 18.27
N LEU A 240 0.10 19.28 17.21
CA LEU A 240 -0.58 18.62 16.10
C LEU A 240 -0.78 17.12 16.40
N PRO A 241 -1.95 16.54 16.10
CA PRO A 241 -2.16 15.09 16.18
C PRO A 241 -1.36 14.33 15.10
N GLU A 242 -0.99 13.09 15.40
CA GLU A 242 -0.39 12.14 14.45
C GLU A 242 -1.44 11.45 13.58
N ALA A 243 -2.68 11.33 14.08
CA ALA A 243 -3.82 10.83 13.31
C ALA A 243 -5.13 11.53 13.73
N LEU A 244 -6.01 11.69 12.75
CA LEU A 244 -7.37 12.18 12.93
C LEU A 244 -8.35 11.03 12.67
N LEU A 245 -9.22 10.75 13.63
CA LEU A 245 -10.29 9.75 13.54
C LEU A 245 -11.59 10.51 13.30
N LEU A 246 -12.09 10.44 12.07
CA LEU A 246 -13.44 10.86 11.74
C LEU A 246 -14.38 9.73 12.15
N LYS A 247 -15.33 10.01 13.04
CA LYS A 247 -16.30 9.03 13.54
C LYS A 247 -17.71 9.43 13.12
N HIS A 248 -18.39 8.56 12.39
CA HIS A 248 -19.74 8.84 11.93
C HIS A 248 -20.72 8.76 13.11
N LYS A 249 -21.52 9.81 13.31
CA LYS A 249 -22.36 10.00 14.50
C LYS A 249 -23.36 8.87 14.72
N ASN A 250 -23.99 8.38 13.64
CA ASN A 250 -25.11 7.44 13.73
C ASN A 250 -24.68 5.97 13.66
N THR A 251 -23.62 5.67 12.92
CA THR A 251 -23.16 4.28 12.69
C THR A 251 -21.96 3.91 13.54
N GLY A 252 -21.23 4.89 14.08
CA GLY A 252 -19.99 4.65 14.81
C GLY A 252 -18.79 4.24 13.95
N GLU A 253 -18.99 4.13 12.63
CA GLU A 253 -17.95 3.85 11.64
C GLU A 253 -16.82 4.89 11.71
N ILE A 254 -15.61 4.48 11.34
CA ILE A 254 -14.41 5.29 11.47
C ILE A 254 -13.68 5.42 10.14
N VAL A 255 -13.26 6.63 9.81
CA VAL A 255 -12.25 6.93 8.78
C VAL A 255 -11.05 7.55 9.48
N VAL A 256 -9.86 7.06 9.16
CA VAL A 256 -8.61 7.54 9.76
C VAL A 256 -7.84 8.33 8.72
N CYS A 257 -7.54 9.59 9.02
CA CYS A 257 -6.65 10.44 8.25
C CYS A 257 -5.30 10.55 8.97
N ALA A 258 -4.19 10.26 8.29
CA ALA A 258 -2.85 10.35 8.87
C ALA A 258 -1.78 10.44 7.77
N HIS A 259 -0.55 10.84 8.08
CA HIS A 259 0.53 10.75 7.08
C HIS A 259 0.85 9.28 6.74
N ASN A 260 1.38 8.49 7.69
CA ASN A 260 1.70 7.08 7.45
C ASN A 260 1.46 6.17 8.65
N VAL A 261 0.94 6.72 9.74
CA VAL A 261 0.76 6.00 11.00
C VAL A 261 -0.69 5.60 11.16
N ILE A 262 -0.93 4.30 11.29
CA ILE A 262 -2.28 3.75 11.52
C ILE A 262 -2.41 3.34 12.99
N PRO A 263 -3.39 3.90 13.73
CA PRO A 263 -3.66 3.53 15.12
C PRO A 263 -3.91 2.02 15.30
N PRO A 264 -3.29 1.35 16.29
CA PRO A 264 -3.37 -0.10 16.40
C PRO A 264 -4.79 -0.65 16.56
N LYS A 265 -5.69 0.03 17.28
CA LYS A 265 -7.05 -0.48 17.53
C LYS A 265 -7.93 -0.41 16.30
N THR A 266 -7.59 0.43 15.31
CA THR A 266 -8.40 0.55 14.09
C THR A 266 -8.02 -0.48 13.01
N ARG A 267 -6.89 -1.18 13.15
CA ARG A 267 -6.31 -2.04 12.08
C ARG A 267 -7.10 -3.30 11.75
N ARG A 268 -7.98 -3.79 12.63
CA ARG A 268 -8.66 -5.09 12.49
C ARG A 268 -10.14 -5.03 12.88
N GLU A 269 -10.75 -3.87 12.77
CA GLU A 269 -12.16 -3.67 13.12
C GLU A 269 -12.99 -3.44 11.84
N PRO A 270 -14.13 -4.14 11.67
CA PRO A 270 -14.99 -3.99 10.49
C PRO A 270 -15.60 -2.58 10.37
N GLU A 271 -15.75 -1.87 11.48
CA GLU A 271 -16.24 -0.49 11.56
C GLU A 271 -15.22 0.55 11.07
N THR A 272 -13.93 0.19 10.96
CA THR A 272 -12.96 1.04 10.27
C THR A 272 -13.17 0.88 8.77
N ILE A 273 -13.57 1.95 8.10
CA ILE A 273 -13.99 1.92 6.70
C ILE A 273 -12.82 2.23 5.76
N ALA A 274 -12.08 3.29 6.07
CA ALA A 274 -10.97 3.73 5.23
C ALA A 274 -9.80 4.31 6.04
N PHE A 275 -8.60 4.10 5.51
CA PHE A 275 -7.38 4.82 5.86
C PHE A 275 -7.06 5.79 4.72
N LEU A 276 -7.09 7.08 5.01
CA LEU A 276 -6.75 8.15 4.08
C LEU A 276 -5.36 8.66 4.45
N CYS A 277 -4.34 8.08 3.82
CA CYS A 277 -2.95 8.27 4.19
C CYS A 277 -2.17 9.14 3.20
N GLY A 278 -1.15 9.83 3.70
CA GLY A 278 -0.12 10.48 2.88
C GLY A 278 0.69 9.47 2.05
N GLU A 279 1.73 9.93 1.37
CA GLU A 279 2.40 9.18 0.32
C GLU A 279 3.05 7.87 0.82
N ASP A 280 3.14 6.88 -0.07
CA ASP A 280 4.04 5.74 0.07
C ASP A 280 4.97 5.69 -1.15
N ARG A 281 6.27 5.75 -0.89
CA ARG A 281 7.32 5.85 -1.92
C ARG A 281 7.47 4.59 -2.77
N ARG A 282 6.74 3.52 -2.47
CA ARG A 282 6.90 2.19 -3.09
C ARG A 282 6.21 2.00 -4.44
N GLY A 283 5.71 3.05 -5.10
CA GLY A 283 5.13 2.88 -6.45
C GLY A 283 4.40 4.08 -7.06
N ILE A 284 4.95 5.28 -7.03
CA ILE A 284 4.22 6.48 -7.48
C ILE A 284 4.37 6.69 -9.00
N TRP A 285 3.28 6.46 -9.73
CA TRP A 285 2.93 7.07 -11.03
C TRP A 285 1.52 7.66 -10.88
N LEU A 286 1.41 8.85 -10.28
CA LEU A 286 0.11 9.43 -9.89
C LEU A 286 -0.27 10.57 -10.84
N ASN A 287 -1.19 10.32 -11.79
CA ASN A 287 -1.70 11.42 -12.63
C ASN A 287 -2.65 12.35 -11.85
N SER A 288 -3.48 11.83 -10.94
CA SER A 288 -4.53 12.61 -10.24
C SER A 288 -4.26 12.88 -8.75
N GLY A 289 -3.26 12.23 -8.13
CA GLY A 289 -2.88 12.46 -6.72
C GLY A 289 -3.64 11.61 -5.70
N LEU A 290 -4.55 10.72 -6.13
CA LEU A 290 -5.23 9.73 -5.29
C LEU A 290 -5.03 8.32 -5.85
N VAL A 291 -4.68 7.35 -5.00
CA VAL A 291 -4.61 5.93 -5.37
C VAL A 291 -5.19 5.02 -4.29
N PHE A 292 -5.99 4.05 -4.71
CA PHE A 292 -6.31 2.88 -3.88
C PHE A 292 -5.08 1.98 -3.81
N GLN A 293 -4.53 1.75 -2.61
CA GLN A 293 -3.36 0.90 -2.45
C GLN A 293 -3.75 -0.57 -2.26
N GLU A 294 -4.58 -0.87 -1.26
CA GLU A 294 -4.99 -2.24 -0.90
C GLU A 294 -6.09 -2.23 0.16
N PHE A 295 -6.67 -3.38 0.46
CA PHE A 295 -7.38 -3.58 1.73
C PHE A 295 -6.41 -4.04 2.83
N LEU A 296 -6.41 -3.32 3.95
CA LEU A 296 -5.71 -3.70 5.18
C LEU A 296 -6.72 -4.27 6.17
N ALA A 297 -6.77 -5.60 6.28
CA ALA A 297 -7.77 -6.34 7.06
C ALA A 297 -9.22 -5.85 6.82
N GLY A 298 -9.60 -5.74 5.55
CA GLY A 298 -10.91 -5.24 5.13
C GLY A 298 -11.02 -3.73 5.01
N THR A 299 -10.16 -2.93 5.63
CA THR A 299 -10.21 -1.46 5.55
C THR A 299 -9.57 -0.97 4.24
N ALA A 300 -10.24 -0.10 3.49
CA ALA A 300 -9.69 0.46 2.26
C ALA A 300 -8.54 1.44 2.57
N LEU A 301 -7.32 1.16 2.09
CA LEU A 301 -6.18 2.06 2.24
C LEU A 301 -6.00 2.90 0.97
N TRP A 302 -6.19 4.21 1.13
CA TRP A 302 -5.99 5.21 0.10
C TRP A 302 -4.72 6.02 0.36
N ARG A 303 -4.03 6.37 -0.72
CA ARG A 303 -2.83 7.22 -0.73
C ARG A 303 -3.14 8.55 -1.40
N LEU A 304 -2.83 9.61 -0.68
CA LEU A 304 -3.16 10.99 -0.99
C LEU A 304 -1.88 11.79 -1.19
N PHE A 305 -1.81 12.49 -2.32
CA PHE A 305 -0.65 13.26 -2.68
C PHE A 305 -1.07 14.57 -3.34
N SER A 306 -0.63 15.69 -2.76
CA SER A 306 -1.03 17.06 -3.13
C SER A 306 0.19 17.94 -3.43
N ALA A 307 1.31 17.34 -3.81
CA ALA A 307 2.57 18.05 -4.02
C ALA A 307 3.16 17.88 -5.42
N PRO A 308 2.59 18.54 -6.46
CA PRO A 308 3.11 18.53 -7.82
C PRO A 308 4.36 19.43 -7.96
N VAL A 309 5.33 19.28 -7.05
CA VAL A 309 6.61 20.01 -7.10
C VAL A 309 7.52 19.42 -8.19
N PRO A 310 8.50 20.18 -8.72
CA PRO A 310 9.32 19.77 -9.87
C PRO A 310 9.97 18.39 -9.74
N LEU A 311 10.29 17.96 -8.53
CA LEU A 311 10.81 16.62 -8.26
C LEU A 311 9.78 15.53 -8.62
N TYR A 312 8.56 15.63 -8.12
CA TYR A 312 7.52 14.62 -8.38
C TYR A 312 6.94 14.67 -9.77
N MET A 313 6.92 15.84 -10.40
CA MET A 313 6.56 15.94 -11.81
C MET A 313 7.52 15.13 -12.68
N ARG A 314 8.83 15.29 -12.45
CA ARG A 314 9.87 14.69 -13.29
C ARG A 314 9.96 13.18 -13.13
N TYR A 315 9.81 12.68 -11.90
CA TYR A 315 10.09 11.27 -11.60
C TYR A 315 8.87 10.47 -11.14
N GLY A 316 7.81 11.13 -10.67
CA GLY A 316 6.59 10.49 -10.14
C GLY A 316 5.34 10.70 -10.99
N GLY A 317 5.41 11.49 -12.07
CA GLY A 317 4.28 11.75 -12.97
C GLY A 317 3.15 12.59 -12.40
N LEU A 318 3.30 13.18 -11.20
CA LEU A 318 2.29 14.08 -10.64
C LEU A 318 2.40 15.46 -11.26
N ASP A 319 1.50 15.75 -12.20
CA ASP A 319 1.49 17.00 -12.97
C ASP A 319 0.25 17.89 -12.75
N ARG A 320 -0.63 17.53 -11.81
CA ARG A 320 -1.89 18.24 -11.51
C ARG A 320 -1.92 18.74 -10.07
N ASP A 321 -2.63 19.84 -9.86
CA ASP A 321 -3.05 20.22 -8.51
C ASP A 321 -4.15 19.27 -8.07
N SER A 322 -4.06 18.72 -6.86
CA SER A 322 -4.96 17.67 -6.38
C SER A 322 -5.35 17.87 -4.91
N VAL A 323 -6.64 17.68 -4.62
CA VAL A 323 -7.21 17.64 -3.27
C VAL A 323 -8.32 16.59 -3.25
N CYS A 324 -8.40 15.81 -2.17
CA CYS A 324 -9.50 14.87 -2.02
C CYS A 324 -10.65 15.47 -1.24
N CYS A 325 -11.88 15.06 -1.54
CA CYS A 325 -13.08 15.49 -0.87
C CYS A 325 -13.89 14.25 -0.48
N VAL A 326 -14.32 14.20 0.77
CA VAL A 326 -15.19 13.15 1.31
C VAL A 326 -16.51 13.82 1.69
N PRO A 327 -17.53 13.79 0.81
CA PRO A 327 -18.89 14.13 1.19
C PRO A 327 -19.46 13.00 2.05
N ILE A 328 -19.83 13.30 3.29
CA ILE A 328 -20.30 12.30 4.24
C ILE A 328 -21.76 11.94 3.94
N GLY A 329 -21.99 10.67 3.57
CA GLY A 329 -23.31 10.10 3.36
C GLY A 329 -23.95 9.60 4.67
N LYS A 330 -24.96 8.72 4.54
CA LYS A 330 -25.65 8.08 5.67
C LYS A 330 -24.74 7.22 6.55
N SER A 331 -23.60 6.80 6.01
CA SER A 331 -22.51 6.14 6.68
C SER A 331 -21.23 6.33 5.84
N PHE A 332 -20.05 6.15 6.45
CA PHE A 332 -18.80 6.14 5.68
C PHE A 332 -18.73 4.97 4.71
N ALA A 333 -19.33 3.83 5.03
CA ALA A 333 -19.40 2.68 4.12
C ALA A 333 -20.12 3.01 2.78
N HIS A 334 -21.03 3.98 2.80
CA HIS A 334 -21.78 4.46 1.64
C HIS A 334 -21.32 5.83 1.12
N SER A 335 -20.29 6.43 1.73
CA SER A 335 -19.73 7.70 1.28
C SER A 335 -18.89 7.55 0.01
N LEU A 336 -18.83 8.64 -0.74
CA LEU A 336 -17.93 8.80 -1.87
C LEU A 336 -16.56 9.31 -1.42
N LEU A 337 -15.56 9.10 -2.26
CA LEU A 337 -14.26 9.74 -2.20
C LEU A 337 -14.00 10.40 -3.56
N GLU A 338 -13.96 11.73 -3.59
CA GLU A 338 -13.73 12.49 -4.82
C GLU A 338 -12.29 12.99 -4.85
N CYS A 339 -11.54 12.67 -5.91
CA CYS A 339 -10.27 13.31 -6.20
C CYS A 339 -10.51 14.51 -7.12
N TRP A 340 -10.40 15.72 -6.58
CA TRP A 340 -10.52 16.94 -7.34
C TRP A 340 -9.14 17.29 -7.86
N TYR A 341 -9.01 17.40 -9.18
CA TYR A 341 -7.75 17.77 -9.79
C TYR A 341 -7.93 18.83 -10.88
N ALA A 342 -6.87 19.59 -11.11
CA ALA A 342 -6.85 20.60 -12.15
C ALA A 342 -5.49 20.62 -12.86
N THR A 343 -5.53 20.76 -14.18
CA THR A 343 -4.33 21.03 -14.99
C THR A 343 -3.75 22.39 -14.64
N ARG A 344 -2.43 22.51 -14.74
CA ARG A 344 -1.70 23.73 -14.39
C ARG A 344 -1.58 24.64 -15.62
N PRO A 345 -2.20 25.82 -15.66
CA PRO A 345 -1.73 26.87 -16.55
C PRO A 345 -0.37 27.36 -16.05
N THR A 346 0.61 27.54 -16.93
CA THR A 346 1.88 28.19 -16.56
C THR A 346 1.58 29.60 -16.05
N LEU A 347 2.17 30.00 -14.91
CA LEU A 347 1.95 31.31 -14.26
C LEU A 347 2.27 32.53 -15.16
N GLN A 348 2.86 32.33 -16.34
CA GLN A 348 3.21 33.38 -17.31
C GLN A 348 2.10 33.69 -18.33
N GLU A 349 1.04 32.88 -18.44
CA GLU A 349 -0.13 33.25 -19.25
C GLU A 349 -1.04 34.16 -18.42
N GLY A 350 -0.85 35.47 -18.60
CA GLY A 350 -1.40 36.59 -17.82
C GLY A 350 -2.93 36.77 -17.79
N SER A 351 -3.70 35.69 -17.74
CA SER A 351 -5.05 35.72 -17.19
C SER A 351 -5.40 34.33 -16.65
N PHE A 352 -5.40 34.17 -15.33
CA PHE A 352 -6.29 33.21 -14.69
C PHE A 352 -7.71 33.61 -15.09
N SER A 353 -8.24 33.04 -16.17
CA SER A 353 -9.69 33.07 -16.34
C SER A 353 -10.20 32.27 -15.13
N ALA A 354 -10.97 32.92 -14.25
CA ALA A 354 -11.55 32.36 -13.04
C ALA A 354 -12.53 31.19 -13.29
N LYS A 355 -12.51 30.60 -14.50
CA LYS A 355 -13.18 29.37 -14.89
C LYS A 355 -12.15 28.23 -15.01
N SER A 356 -11.45 27.89 -13.94
CA SER A 356 -10.70 26.62 -13.92
C SER A 356 -11.65 25.53 -13.40
N ILE A 357 -12.09 24.66 -14.29
CA ILE A 357 -13.03 23.58 -13.97
C ILE A 357 -12.24 22.52 -13.20
N TRP A 358 -12.57 22.30 -11.92
CA TRP A 358 -12.13 21.09 -11.23
C TRP A 358 -12.66 19.89 -12.02
N GLU A 359 -11.76 19.02 -12.45
CA GLU A 359 -12.14 17.69 -12.85
C GLU A 359 -12.21 16.80 -11.62
N LYS A 360 -13.06 15.77 -11.67
CA LYS A 360 -13.30 14.88 -10.55
C LYS A 360 -13.22 13.43 -10.99
N GLU A 361 -12.40 12.65 -10.31
CA GLU A 361 -12.52 11.20 -10.27
C GLU A 361 -13.25 10.81 -8.98
N VAL A 362 -14.29 9.99 -9.08
CA VAL A 362 -15.12 9.62 -7.93
C VAL A 362 -14.97 8.13 -7.66
N PHE A 363 -14.79 7.78 -6.39
CA PHE A 363 -14.61 6.41 -5.93
C PHE A 363 -15.54 6.09 -4.78
N SER A 364 -15.79 4.80 -4.55
CA SER A 364 -16.37 4.34 -3.30
C SER A 364 -15.31 4.38 -2.20
N LEU A 365 -15.57 5.12 -1.11
CA LEU A 365 -14.62 5.25 0.01
C LEU A 365 -14.24 3.89 0.61
N ALA A 366 -15.22 2.99 0.73
CA ALA A 366 -15.11 1.72 1.44
C ALA A 366 -14.68 0.54 0.57
N TYR A 367 -14.98 0.59 -0.73
CA TYR A 367 -14.90 -0.59 -1.62
C TYR A 367 -13.89 -0.44 -2.76
N GLY A 368 -13.15 0.67 -2.84
CA GLY A 368 -11.97 0.83 -3.69
C GLY A 368 -12.21 1.00 -5.20
N HIS A 369 -13.44 0.78 -5.67
CA HIS A 369 -13.79 0.88 -7.09
C HIS A 369 -14.22 2.30 -7.46
N GLN A 370 -14.14 2.60 -8.76
CA GLN A 370 -14.51 3.89 -9.32
C GLN A 370 -16.01 3.96 -9.55
N ILE A 371 -16.60 5.13 -9.29
CA ILE A 371 -18.01 5.44 -9.48
C ILE A 371 -18.10 6.27 -10.77
N GLU A 372 -18.51 5.63 -11.86
CA GLU A 372 -18.54 6.26 -13.19
C GLU A 372 -19.97 6.67 -13.59
N ARG A 373 -20.97 5.97 -13.05
CA ARG A 373 -22.38 6.12 -13.44
C ARG A 373 -23.25 6.33 -12.20
N GLU A 374 -24.40 6.96 -12.41
CA GLU A 374 -25.43 7.13 -11.37
C GLU A 374 -25.89 5.77 -10.80
N GLN A 375 -25.94 4.74 -11.64
CA GLN A 375 -26.25 3.37 -11.21
C GLN A 375 -25.23 2.83 -10.19
N ASP A 376 -23.95 3.16 -10.31
CA ASP A 376 -22.91 2.71 -9.38
C ASP A 376 -23.13 3.35 -8.00
N GLN A 377 -23.56 4.63 -7.95
CA GLN A 377 -23.95 5.30 -6.70
C GLN A 377 -25.19 4.66 -6.07
N MET A 378 -26.18 4.28 -6.88
CA MET A 378 -27.37 3.59 -6.39
C MET A 378 -27.03 2.22 -5.80
N ILE A 379 -26.14 1.45 -6.45
CA ILE A 379 -25.65 0.17 -5.94
C ILE A 379 -24.93 0.38 -4.60
N LEU A 380 -24.00 1.34 -4.55
CA LEU A 380 -23.26 1.68 -3.33
C LEU A 380 -24.22 2.00 -2.17
N ALA A 381 -25.22 2.86 -2.39
CA ALA A 381 -26.16 3.30 -1.37
C ALA A 381 -27.03 2.19 -0.75
N HIS A 382 -27.20 1.05 -1.44
CA HIS A 382 -27.99 -0.10 -0.96
C HIS A 382 -27.12 -1.33 -0.65
N SER A 383 -25.80 -1.18 -0.76
CA SER A 383 -24.85 -2.27 -0.59
C SER A 383 -24.66 -2.68 0.86
N ARG A 384 -24.31 -3.94 1.06
CA ARG A 384 -23.82 -4.55 2.30
C ARG A 384 -22.40 -5.06 2.07
N PRO A 385 -21.52 -5.00 3.08
CA PRO A 385 -20.20 -5.59 2.95
C PRO A 385 -20.29 -7.12 2.94
N TYR A 386 -19.56 -7.76 2.04
CA TYR A 386 -19.19 -9.17 2.10
C TYR A 386 -17.69 -9.25 2.36
N PHE A 387 -17.32 -9.81 3.52
CA PHE A 387 -15.92 -9.93 3.91
C PHE A 387 -15.32 -11.22 3.35
N LEU A 388 -14.30 -11.07 2.49
CA LEU A 388 -13.56 -12.19 1.93
C LEU A 388 -12.36 -12.47 2.84
N CYS A 389 -12.56 -13.41 3.75
CA CYS A 389 -11.61 -13.67 4.82
C CYS A 389 -10.54 -14.69 4.43
N SER A 390 -9.30 -14.44 4.83
CA SER A 390 -8.17 -15.33 4.63
C SER A 390 -7.14 -15.16 5.74
N SER A 391 -6.27 -16.15 5.87
CA SER A 391 -5.11 -16.12 6.77
C SER A 391 -3.90 -16.71 6.06
N GLY A 392 -2.77 -16.03 6.19
CA GLY A 392 -1.49 -16.50 5.68
C GLY A 392 -0.33 -15.68 6.20
N ASP A 393 0.89 -16.12 5.92
CA ASP A 393 2.11 -15.48 6.39
C ASP A 393 2.41 -14.19 5.60
N LEU A 394 2.18 -13.03 6.21
CA LEU A 394 2.38 -11.70 5.61
C LEU A 394 3.67 -11.01 6.08
N SER A 395 4.37 -11.56 7.08
CA SER A 395 5.55 -10.93 7.70
C SER A 395 6.82 -11.78 7.64
N ALA A 396 6.70 -13.10 7.59
CA ALA A 396 7.81 -14.04 7.67
C ALA A 396 8.16 -14.66 6.29
N THR A 397 8.39 -15.97 6.24
CA THR A 397 9.05 -16.68 5.13
C THR A 397 8.28 -16.67 3.82
N LEU A 398 6.95 -16.71 3.87
CA LEU A 398 6.06 -16.72 2.71
C LEU A 398 5.46 -15.35 2.41
N ARG A 399 5.96 -14.28 3.03
CA ARG A 399 5.47 -12.91 2.85
C ARG A 399 5.25 -12.52 1.38
N ARG A 400 6.19 -12.86 0.48
CA ARG A 400 6.07 -12.53 -0.95
C ARG A 400 4.94 -13.31 -1.62
N THR A 401 4.91 -14.62 -1.40
CA THR A 401 3.88 -15.53 -1.90
C THR A 401 2.48 -15.11 -1.41
N THR A 402 2.30 -14.93 -0.10
CA THR A 402 1.02 -14.53 0.49
C THR A 402 0.57 -13.15 0.02
N ARG A 403 1.48 -12.18 -0.12
CA ARG A 403 1.16 -10.87 -0.71
C ARG A 403 0.69 -11.00 -2.16
N GLY A 404 1.35 -11.84 -2.96
CA GLY A 404 0.91 -12.17 -4.31
C GLY A 404 -0.52 -12.71 -4.31
N SER A 405 -0.79 -13.74 -3.50
CA SER A 405 -2.14 -14.30 -3.40
C SER A 405 -3.19 -13.28 -2.94
N LYS A 406 -2.88 -12.46 -1.93
CA LYS A 406 -3.76 -11.35 -1.50
C LYS A 406 -4.09 -10.42 -2.66
N GLN A 407 -3.08 -9.96 -3.40
CA GLN A 407 -3.27 -9.08 -4.56
C GLN A 407 -4.12 -9.73 -5.65
N GLY A 408 -3.96 -11.03 -5.89
CA GLY A 408 -4.81 -11.79 -6.82
C GLY A 408 -6.28 -11.82 -6.41
N VAL A 409 -6.55 -12.02 -5.11
CA VAL A 409 -7.92 -11.92 -4.55
C VAL A 409 -8.46 -10.50 -4.72
N GLU A 410 -7.69 -9.49 -4.32
CA GLU A 410 -8.10 -8.07 -4.42
C GLU A 410 -8.40 -7.66 -5.85
N ALA A 411 -7.55 -8.02 -6.81
CA ALA A 411 -7.78 -7.72 -8.23
C ALA A 411 -9.14 -8.27 -8.72
N CYS A 412 -9.47 -9.51 -8.36
CA CYS A 412 -10.74 -10.13 -8.75
C CYS A 412 -11.96 -9.41 -8.14
N PHE A 413 -11.90 -9.06 -6.86
CA PHE A 413 -13.06 -8.52 -6.17
C PHE A 413 -13.19 -7.00 -6.26
N LEU A 414 -12.11 -6.26 -6.54
CA LEU A 414 -12.19 -4.87 -6.97
C LEU A 414 -12.86 -4.77 -8.36
N ASP A 415 -12.54 -5.69 -9.27
CA ASP A 415 -13.24 -5.82 -10.56
C ASP A 415 -14.71 -6.21 -10.37
N ALA A 416 -15.01 -7.16 -9.47
CA ALA A 416 -16.39 -7.52 -9.14
C ALA A 416 -17.17 -6.32 -8.56
N ASN A 417 -16.56 -5.51 -7.69
CA ASN A 417 -17.15 -4.29 -7.16
C ASN A 417 -17.43 -3.27 -8.29
N GLN A 418 -16.50 -3.08 -9.22
CA GLN A 418 -16.70 -2.23 -10.40
C GLN A 418 -17.89 -2.69 -11.26
N GLN A 419 -18.18 -4.01 -11.28
CA GLN A 419 -19.30 -4.61 -11.98
C GLN A 419 -20.62 -4.61 -11.17
N GLY A 420 -20.64 -3.97 -10.00
CA GLY A 420 -21.83 -3.87 -9.15
C GLY A 420 -21.96 -4.96 -8.09
N GLY A 421 -20.94 -5.79 -7.89
CA GLY A 421 -20.92 -6.82 -6.86
C GLY A 421 -21.75 -8.06 -7.20
N VAL A 422 -22.36 -8.67 -6.19
CA VAL A 422 -23.29 -9.81 -6.33
C VAL A 422 -24.49 -9.59 -5.42
N GLU A 423 -25.71 -9.64 -5.98
CA GLU A 423 -26.94 -9.23 -5.28
C GLU A 423 -26.80 -7.79 -4.73
N ASN A 424 -26.83 -7.61 -3.40
CA ASN A 424 -26.57 -6.35 -2.72
C ASN A 424 -25.23 -6.34 -1.98
N TYR A 425 -24.32 -7.26 -2.29
CA TYR A 425 -23.01 -7.35 -1.66
C TYR A 425 -21.93 -6.65 -2.47
N LEU A 426 -21.17 -5.80 -1.79
CA LEU A 426 -19.86 -5.32 -2.24
C LEU A 426 -18.76 -5.88 -1.34
N PHE A 427 -17.60 -6.15 -1.93
CA PHE A 427 -16.57 -6.98 -1.34
C PHE A 427 -15.49 -6.16 -0.64
N ARG A 428 -15.06 -6.62 0.54
CA ARG A 428 -13.88 -6.13 1.28
C ARG A 428 -12.98 -7.32 1.61
N VAL A 429 -11.70 -7.25 1.24
CA VAL A 429 -10.75 -8.36 1.43
C VAL A 429 -10.07 -8.29 2.79
N VAL A 430 -10.17 -9.37 3.58
CA VAL A 430 -9.62 -9.46 4.94
C VAL A 430 -8.55 -10.55 4.99
N PHE A 431 -7.28 -10.18 4.81
CA PHE A 431 -6.14 -11.08 5.01
C PHE A 431 -5.45 -10.78 6.34
N LEU A 432 -5.35 -11.79 7.21
CA LEU A 432 -4.65 -11.70 8.49
C LEU A 432 -3.32 -12.46 8.45
N ASP A 433 -2.33 -11.91 9.16
CA ASP A 433 -1.01 -12.53 9.29
C ASP A 433 -1.03 -13.64 10.34
N ASP A 434 -0.69 -14.87 9.95
CA ASP A 434 -0.49 -15.99 10.89
C ASP A 434 0.99 -16.37 11.10
N GLU A 435 1.90 -15.68 10.43
CA GLU A 435 3.35 -15.93 10.50
C GLU A 435 3.73 -17.40 10.24
N TYR A 436 2.89 -18.11 9.47
CA TYR A 436 3.03 -19.53 9.17
C TYR A 436 2.93 -20.46 10.40
N THR A 437 2.19 -20.03 11.43
CA THR A 437 2.02 -20.80 12.68
C THR A 437 0.57 -21.33 12.86
N PRO A 438 0.40 -22.60 13.27
CA PRO A 438 -0.92 -23.16 13.60
C PRO A 438 -1.69 -22.35 14.65
N MET A 439 -0.98 -21.89 15.69
CA MET A 439 -1.57 -21.12 16.78
C MET A 439 -2.20 -19.80 16.28
N LYS A 440 -1.47 -19.01 15.49
CA LYS A 440 -2.01 -17.75 14.97
C LYS A 440 -3.09 -17.96 13.93
N MET A 441 -3.04 -19.06 13.15
CA MET A 441 -4.17 -19.43 12.27
C MET A 441 -5.46 -19.64 13.07
N ALA A 442 -5.40 -20.38 14.19
CA ALA A 442 -6.56 -20.57 15.06
C ALA A 442 -7.04 -19.25 15.69
N GLU A 443 -6.13 -18.38 16.11
CA GLU A 443 -6.46 -17.03 16.62
C GLU A 443 -7.12 -16.15 15.55
N ASN A 444 -6.57 -16.15 14.34
CA ASN A 444 -7.12 -15.42 13.20
C ASN A 444 -8.51 -15.92 12.84
N VAL A 445 -8.72 -17.25 12.74
CA VAL A 445 -10.05 -17.80 12.46
C VAL A 445 -11.07 -17.41 13.54
N ARG A 446 -10.69 -17.46 14.82
CA ARG A 446 -11.57 -16.97 15.89
C ARG A 446 -11.93 -15.50 15.71
N LEU A 447 -10.94 -14.64 15.46
CA LEU A 447 -11.16 -13.21 15.23
C LEU A 447 -12.05 -12.95 14.01
N LEU A 448 -11.81 -13.67 12.90
CA LEU A 448 -12.59 -13.55 11.67
C LEU A 448 -14.06 -13.95 11.89
N ARG A 449 -14.32 -15.00 12.67
CA ARG A 449 -15.67 -15.40 13.06
C ARG A 449 -16.34 -14.35 13.94
N GLU A 450 -15.65 -13.89 14.98
CA GLU A 450 -16.19 -12.98 15.99
C GLU A 450 -16.42 -11.56 15.47
N ARG A 451 -15.51 -11.05 14.62
CA ARG A 451 -15.54 -9.65 14.13
C ARG A 451 -16.16 -9.51 12.75
N TYR A 452 -15.89 -10.45 11.85
CA TYR A 452 -16.29 -10.33 10.44
C TYR A 452 -17.42 -11.30 10.06
N GLY A 453 -17.90 -12.13 10.98
CA GLY A 453 -18.95 -13.11 10.72
C GLY A 453 -18.54 -14.20 9.72
N ALA A 454 -17.24 -14.45 9.58
CA ALA A 454 -16.74 -15.39 8.58
C ALA A 454 -17.12 -16.83 8.92
N ASP A 455 -17.69 -17.57 7.97
CA ASP A 455 -17.90 -19.03 8.05
C ASP A 455 -16.94 -19.81 7.15
N ALA A 456 -16.06 -19.10 6.43
CA ALA A 456 -15.10 -19.66 5.51
C ALA A 456 -13.79 -18.86 5.41
N LEU A 457 -12.75 -19.52 4.91
CA LEU A 457 -11.56 -18.85 4.36
C LEU A 457 -11.46 -19.05 2.86
N LEU A 458 -11.03 -18.00 2.15
CA LEU A 458 -10.68 -18.01 0.73
C LEU A 458 -9.16 -17.89 0.57
N VAL A 459 -8.55 -18.85 -0.12
CA VAL A 459 -7.11 -18.93 -0.38
C VAL A 459 -6.24 -18.82 0.89
N PRO A 460 -6.55 -19.52 2.00
CA PRO A 460 -5.65 -19.55 3.15
C PRO A 460 -4.35 -20.27 2.79
N GLN A 461 -3.26 -19.93 3.47
CA GLN A 461 -1.92 -20.37 3.10
C GLN A 461 -1.35 -21.44 4.05
N GLY A 462 -0.65 -22.42 3.46
CA GLY A 462 0.26 -23.30 4.20
C GLY A 462 -0.34 -24.59 4.77
N SER A 463 0.41 -25.69 4.64
CA SER A 463 -0.05 -27.00 5.12
C SER A 463 -0.13 -27.07 6.65
N ALA A 464 0.90 -26.61 7.36
CA ALA A 464 0.93 -26.72 8.81
C ALA A 464 -0.13 -25.83 9.49
N PRO A 465 -0.31 -24.55 9.11
CA PRO A 465 -1.39 -23.73 9.69
C PRO A 465 -2.79 -24.30 9.45
N ILE A 466 -3.09 -24.73 8.21
CA ILE A 466 -4.42 -25.25 7.85
C ILE A 466 -4.74 -26.57 8.56
N GLN A 467 -3.73 -27.39 8.86
CA GLN A 467 -3.91 -28.64 9.60
C GLN A 467 -4.65 -28.44 10.94
N GLU A 468 -4.45 -27.28 11.60
CA GLU A 468 -5.11 -26.93 12.86
C GLU A 468 -6.64 -26.79 12.71
N LEU A 469 -7.12 -26.46 11.51
CA LEU A 469 -8.53 -26.23 11.24
C LEU A 469 -9.29 -27.53 10.93
N MET A 470 -8.58 -28.63 10.66
CA MET A 470 -9.17 -29.89 10.20
C MET A 470 -10.31 -30.43 11.05
N PRO A 471 -10.27 -30.39 12.40
CA PRO A 471 -11.39 -30.86 13.21
C PRO A 471 -12.69 -30.10 12.93
N GLN A 472 -12.64 -28.78 12.66
CA GLN A 472 -13.81 -27.96 12.37
C GLN A 472 -14.30 -28.19 10.93
N ILE A 473 -13.37 -28.31 9.99
CA ILE A 473 -13.65 -28.55 8.57
C ILE A 473 -14.34 -29.91 8.38
N GLN A 474 -13.83 -30.96 9.03
CA GLN A 474 -14.40 -32.31 8.96
C GLN A 474 -15.82 -32.41 9.55
N ARG A 475 -16.15 -31.56 10.52
CA ARG A 475 -17.51 -31.48 11.08
C ARG A 475 -18.49 -30.68 10.22
N GLY A 476 -18.00 -29.90 9.26
CA GLY A 476 -18.83 -28.97 8.48
C GLY A 476 -19.09 -27.63 9.17
N ASP A 477 -18.35 -27.31 10.23
CA ASP A 477 -18.52 -26.08 11.00
C ASP A 477 -17.87 -24.86 10.33
N PHE A 478 -16.94 -25.10 9.39
CA PHE A 478 -16.11 -24.07 8.78
C PHE A 478 -15.60 -24.51 7.40
N PHE A 479 -15.71 -23.63 6.41
CA PHE A 479 -15.37 -23.93 5.02
C PHE A 479 -14.01 -23.40 4.61
N VAL A 480 -13.33 -24.09 3.70
CA VAL A 480 -12.06 -23.63 3.14
C VAL A 480 -12.09 -23.73 1.62
N PHE A 481 -12.04 -22.57 0.97
CA PHE A 481 -12.00 -22.45 -0.48
C PHE A 481 -10.57 -22.24 -0.95
N PHE A 482 -10.13 -23.15 -1.81
CA PHE A 482 -8.91 -23.04 -2.61
C PHE A 482 -7.65 -22.74 -1.80
N PRO A 483 -7.35 -23.53 -0.75
CA PRO A 483 -6.17 -23.28 0.06
C PRO A 483 -4.89 -23.41 -0.78
N TYR A 484 -3.91 -22.55 -0.52
CA TYR A 484 -2.61 -22.60 -1.19
C TYR A 484 -1.74 -23.68 -0.55
N THR A 485 -2.10 -24.93 -0.84
CA THR A 485 -1.36 -26.13 -0.47
C THR A 485 -1.79 -27.31 -1.34
N GLY A 486 -0.83 -28.12 -1.75
CA GLY A 486 -1.04 -29.37 -2.49
C GLY A 486 -1.08 -30.60 -1.58
N SER A 487 -1.16 -30.43 -0.25
CA SER A 487 -1.07 -31.56 0.69
C SER A 487 -2.17 -32.60 0.46
N ALA A 488 -1.77 -33.87 0.38
CA ALA A 488 -2.70 -34.99 0.25
C ALA A 488 -3.58 -35.17 1.51
N ALA A 489 -3.15 -34.66 2.67
CA ALA A 489 -3.91 -34.74 3.92
C ALA A 489 -5.30 -34.10 3.83
N PHE A 490 -5.47 -33.16 2.91
CA PHE A 490 -6.67 -32.33 2.73
C PHE A 490 -7.56 -32.75 1.56
N ARG A 491 -7.23 -33.85 0.89
CA ARG A 491 -7.82 -34.24 -0.40
C ARG A 491 -8.58 -35.56 -0.32
N LYS A 492 -9.25 -35.79 0.80
CA LYS A 492 -10.07 -36.99 0.99
C LYS A 492 -11.52 -36.71 0.58
N PRO A 493 -12.22 -37.65 -0.07
CA PRO A 493 -13.59 -37.45 -0.56
C PRO A 493 -14.58 -37.02 0.55
N GLU A 494 -14.36 -37.47 1.78
CA GLU A 494 -15.20 -37.15 2.93
C GLU A 494 -15.05 -35.70 3.45
N ILE A 495 -14.02 -34.96 3.03
CA ILE A 495 -13.80 -33.57 3.43
C ILE A 495 -14.62 -32.65 2.52
N VAL A 496 -15.94 -32.65 2.72
CA VAL A 496 -16.88 -31.90 1.86
C VAL A 496 -16.79 -30.38 2.03
N SER A 497 -16.35 -29.89 3.18
CA SER A 497 -16.23 -28.46 3.51
C SER A 497 -14.95 -27.80 2.95
N MET A 498 -14.16 -28.51 2.14
CA MET A 498 -12.95 -28.01 1.52
C MET A 498 -12.92 -28.32 0.04
N ILE A 499 -12.49 -27.34 -0.77
CA ILE A 499 -12.34 -27.47 -2.22
C ILE A 499 -11.02 -26.89 -2.71
N HIS A 500 -10.39 -27.51 -3.71
CA HIS A 500 -9.05 -27.16 -4.19
C HIS A 500 -9.04 -26.70 -5.65
N ALA A 501 -8.25 -25.66 -5.94
CA ALA A 501 -8.00 -25.20 -7.31
C ALA A 501 -6.76 -25.87 -7.88
N ARG A 502 -5.66 -25.85 -7.13
CA ARG A 502 -4.38 -26.43 -7.54
C ARG A 502 -4.35 -27.95 -7.51
N GLN A 503 -3.42 -28.55 -8.24
CA GLN A 503 -3.13 -29.98 -8.20
C GLN A 503 -2.53 -30.41 -6.84
N PRO A 504 -2.72 -31.68 -6.43
CA PRO A 504 -1.99 -32.22 -5.30
C PRO A 504 -0.49 -32.27 -5.59
N TYR A 505 0.33 -32.16 -4.54
CA TYR A 505 1.79 -32.21 -4.66
C TYR A 505 2.29 -33.49 -5.32
N PHE A 506 1.64 -34.63 -5.09
CA PHE A 506 2.02 -35.88 -5.75
C PHE A 506 1.84 -35.80 -7.28
N ASN A 507 0.74 -35.23 -7.78
CA ASN A 507 0.55 -35.04 -9.23
C ASN A 507 1.60 -34.09 -9.81
N GLU A 508 1.89 -32.98 -9.12
CA GLU A 508 2.94 -32.04 -9.54
C GLU A 508 4.32 -32.70 -9.57
N LEU A 509 4.63 -33.51 -8.55
CA LEU A 509 5.91 -34.18 -8.37
C LEU A 509 6.13 -35.30 -9.38
N GLU A 510 5.14 -36.16 -9.62
CA GLU A 510 5.28 -37.28 -10.55
C GLU A 510 5.50 -36.80 -11.99
N ARG A 511 4.75 -35.77 -12.42
CA ARG A 511 4.92 -35.15 -13.73
C ARG A 511 6.28 -34.46 -13.86
N LEU A 512 6.72 -33.74 -12.82
CA LEU A 512 8.07 -33.15 -12.76
C LEU A 512 9.15 -34.22 -12.88
N LEU A 513 9.12 -35.25 -12.02
CA LEU A 513 10.13 -36.29 -12.01
C LEU A 513 10.17 -37.10 -13.30
N ARG A 514 9.01 -37.33 -13.94
CA ARG A 514 8.94 -37.95 -15.27
C ARG A 514 9.67 -37.12 -16.32
N HIS A 515 9.37 -35.82 -16.39
CA HIS A 515 10.01 -34.90 -17.32
C HIS A 515 11.51 -34.76 -17.05
N PHE A 516 11.86 -34.61 -15.77
CA PHE A 516 13.23 -34.50 -15.29
C PHE A 516 14.08 -35.72 -15.67
N GLN A 517 13.57 -36.92 -15.43
CA GLN A 517 14.27 -38.16 -15.78
C GLN A 517 14.37 -38.39 -17.29
N ALA A 518 13.40 -37.93 -18.08
CA ALA A 518 13.50 -37.96 -19.53
C ALA A 518 14.66 -37.09 -20.06
N LYS A 519 15.02 -36.01 -19.36
CA LYS A 519 16.11 -35.11 -19.76
C LYS A 519 17.47 -35.51 -19.20
N TYR A 520 17.56 -35.82 -17.89
CA TYR A 520 18.84 -35.93 -17.18
C TYR A 520 19.27 -37.36 -16.83
N THR A 521 18.35 -38.35 -16.86
CA THR A 521 18.65 -39.77 -16.62
C THR A 521 19.41 -40.09 -15.31
N SER A 522 19.24 -39.27 -14.27
CA SER A 522 20.00 -39.41 -13.01
C SER A 522 19.70 -40.71 -12.26
N LYS A 523 20.71 -41.24 -11.56
CA LYS A 523 20.62 -42.43 -10.70
C LYS A 523 20.84 -42.14 -9.22
N LYS A 524 21.55 -41.08 -8.85
CA LYS A 524 21.78 -40.71 -7.44
C LYS A 524 21.07 -39.42 -7.08
N PHE A 525 20.15 -39.50 -6.13
CA PHE A 525 19.31 -38.40 -5.68
C PHE A 525 19.53 -38.08 -4.21
N ALA A 526 19.53 -36.80 -3.88
CA ALA A 526 19.36 -36.34 -2.50
C ALA A 526 18.12 -35.45 -2.41
N LEU A 527 17.26 -35.71 -1.42
CA LEU A 527 16.04 -34.93 -1.19
C LEU A 527 16.20 -34.17 0.11
N ILE A 528 16.37 -32.84 0.01
CA ILE A 528 16.51 -31.93 1.15
C ILE A 528 15.14 -31.35 1.45
N TYR A 529 14.64 -31.57 2.66
CA TYR A 529 13.27 -31.18 3.02
C TYR A 529 13.14 -30.74 4.47
N GLN A 530 12.22 -29.81 4.69
CA GLN A 530 11.80 -29.46 6.04
C GLN A 530 10.93 -30.58 6.61
N ASN A 531 11.24 -31.02 7.83
CA ASN A 531 10.55 -32.11 8.49
C ASN A 531 9.23 -31.63 9.12
N ASP A 532 8.24 -31.34 8.27
CA ASP A 532 6.90 -30.90 8.66
C ASP A 532 5.80 -31.41 7.71
N ALA A 533 4.57 -30.92 7.90
CA ALA A 533 3.38 -31.25 7.11
C ALA A 533 3.45 -30.83 5.62
N PHE A 534 4.49 -30.08 5.21
CA PHE A 534 4.78 -29.77 3.82
C PHE A 534 5.89 -30.67 3.26
N GLY A 535 7.10 -30.59 3.82
CA GLY A 535 8.29 -31.14 3.17
C GLY A 535 8.40 -32.67 3.25
N SER A 536 8.00 -33.24 4.40
CA SER A 536 8.15 -34.67 4.65
C SER A 536 7.31 -35.55 3.71
N PRO A 537 5.99 -35.29 3.52
CA PRO A 537 5.19 -36.09 2.58
C PRO A 537 5.71 -36.04 1.14
N ILE A 538 6.18 -34.88 0.69
CA ILE A 538 6.70 -34.70 -0.68
C ILE A 538 7.97 -35.52 -0.87
N ALA A 539 8.92 -35.43 0.07
CA ALA A 539 10.20 -36.12 -0.04
C ALA A 539 10.06 -37.64 -0.03
N HIS A 540 9.20 -38.18 0.83
CA HIS A 540 8.94 -39.62 0.88
C HIS A 540 8.25 -40.11 -0.39
N HIS A 541 7.25 -39.37 -0.90
CA HIS A 541 6.60 -39.70 -2.18
C HIS A 541 7.58 -39.66 -3.35
N ALA A 542 8.48 -38.67 -3.40
CA ALA A 542 9.50 -38.59 -4.44
C ALA A 542 10.43 -39.81 -4.43
N LYS A 543 10.86 -40.24 -3.23
CA LYS A 543 11.69 -41.44 -3.06
C LYS A 543 10.96 -42.68 -3.58
N GLU A 544 9.73 -42.91 -3.12
CA GLU A 544 8.93 -44.06 -3.53
C GLU A 544 8.70 -44.08 -5.05
N TYR A 545 8.37 -42.93 -5.64
CA TYR A 545 8.17 -42.80 -7.08
C TYR A 545 9.45 -43.09 -7.87
N LEU A 546 10.60 -42.55 -7.43
CA LEU A 546 11.89 -42.76 -8.09
C LEU A 546 12.34 -44.23 -8.03
N GLU A 547 12.28 -44.85 -6.85
CA GLU A 547 12.67 -46.24 -6.64
C GLU A 547 11.78 -47.21 -7.43
N LYS A 548 10.48 -46.91 -7.54
CA LYS A 548 9.51 -47.72 -8.27
C LYS A 548 9.65 -47.62 -9.80
N ASN A 549 9.77 -46.40 -10.32
CA ASN A 549 9.69 -46.16 -11.78
C ASN A 549 11.06 -46.13 -12.48
N TYR A 550 12.14 -45.93 -11.72
CA TYR A 550 13.49 -45.85 -12.27
C TYR A 550 14.42 -46.81 -11.52
N PRO A 551 14.38 -48.13 -11.84
CA PRO A 551 15.21 -49.13 -11.20
C PRO A 551 16.69 -48.76 -11.18
N GLY A 552 17.32 -48.97 -10.03
CA GLY A 552 18.71 -48.60 -9.76
C GLY A 552 18.90 -47.17 -9.25
N SER A 553 17.82 -46.40 -9.04
CA SER A 553 17.92 -45.10 -8.35
C SER A 553 18.28 -45.29 -6.88
N ILE A 554 19.24 -44.50 -6.38
CA ILE A 554 19.61 -44.42 -4.97
C ILE A 554 19.16 -43.06 -4.46
N VAL A 555 18.30 -43.03 -3.45
CA VAL A 555 17.68 -41.79 -2.94
C VAL A 555 17.98 -41.59 -1.47
N GLU A 556 18.72 -40.53 -1.15
CA GLU A 556 19.04 -40.10 0.22
C GLU A 556 18.01 -39.06 0.70
N LEU A 557 17.40 -39.31 1.87
CA LEU A 557 16.54 -38.35 2.54
C LEU A 557 17.35 -37.51 3.53
N ILE A 558 17.29 -36.18 3.40
CA ILE A 558 18.06 -35.22 4.21
C ILE A 558 17.07 -34.26 4.90
N PRO A 559 16.53 -34.63 6.07
CA PRO A 559 15.60 -33.77 6.82
C PRO A 559 16.33 -32.65 7.58
N PHE A 560 15.63 -31.53 7.76
CA PHE A 560 16.01 -30.49 8.73
C PHE A 560 14.78 -29.92 9.44
N ALA A 561 14.97 -29.37 10.63
CA ALA A 561 13.89 -28.75 11.39
C ALA A 561 13.54 -27.35 10.87
N ARG A 562 12.27 -26.96 10.95
CA ARG A 562 11.84 -25.61 10.55
C ARG A 562 12.62 -24.55 11.36
N GLY A 563 13.14 -23.52 10.66
CA GLY A 563 13.91 -22.45 11.30
C GLY A 563 15.32 -22.84 11.75
N GLN A 564 15.77 -24.07 11.45
CA GLN A 564 17.12 -24.52 11.76
C GLN A 564 18.17 -23.65 11.04
N LEU A 565 19.02 -22.98 11.82
CA LEU A 565 20.03 -22.04 11.32
C LEU A 565 21.31 -22.71 10.81
N SER A 566 21.78 -23.76 11.49
CA SER A 566 22.98 -24.52 11.09
C SER A 566 22.59 -25.82 10.43
N MET A 567 23.15 -26.10 9.25
CA MET A 567 22.83 -27.29 8.45
C MET A 567 24.05 -28.22 8.28
N GLU A 568 25.10 -28.07 9.10
CA GLU A 568 26.36 -28.81 8.93
C GLU A 568 26.21 -30.32 8.77
N GLN A 569 25.29 -30.95 9.52
CA GLN A 569 25.05 -32.39 9.43
C GLN A 569 24.46 -32.76 8.07
N GLN A 570 23.46 -32.00 7.61
CA GLN A 570 22.82 -32.16 6.31
C GLN A 570 23.85 -31.96 5.18
N LEU A 571 24.74 -30.96 5.32
CA LEU A 571 25.81 -30.69 4.38
C LEU A 571 26.82 -31.84 4.31
N ARG A 572 27.22 -32.41 5.46
CA ARG A 572 28.11 -33.59 5.51
C ARG A 572 27.47 -34.82 4.86
N GLN A 573 26.18 -35.05 5.12
CA GLN A 573 25.42 -36.14 4.51
C GLN A 573 25.35 -36.00 2.99
N LEU A 574 25.02 -34.81 2.49
CA LEU A 574 24.96 -34.51 1.06
C LEU A 574 26.30 -34.74 0.37
N LYS A 575 27.40 -34.23 0.94
CA LYS A 575 28.76 -34.40 0.40
C LYS A 575 29.19 -35.87 0.38
N LYS A 576 28.87 -36.63 1.44
CA LYS A 576 29.17 -38.07 1.52
C LYS A 576 28.39 -38.87 0.48
N HIS A 577 27.11 -38.53 0.27
CA HIS A 577 26.25 -39.22 -0.69
C HIS A 577 26.67 -38.93 -2.14
N ASN A 578 27.17 -37.72 -2.40
CA ASN A 578 27.58 -37.25 -3.73
C ASN A 578 26.50 -37.47 -4.81
N PRO A 579 25.32 -36.83 -4.66
CA PRO A 579 24.21 -36.99 -5.60
C PRO A 579 24.52 -36.40 -6.97
N GLU A 580 23.84 -36.89 -7.99
CA GLU A 580 23.76 -36.29 -9.33
C GLU A 580 22.63 -35.25 -9.38
N SER A 581 21.55 -35.51 -8.64
CA SER A 581 20.36 -34.67 -8.62
C SER A 581 19.89 -34.35 -7.20
N ILE A 582 19.48 -33.10 -6.96
CA ILE A 582 19.10 -32.61 -5.63
C ILE A 582 17.68 -32.02 -5.66
N GLY A 583 16.77 -32.61 -4.90
CA GLY A 583 15.41 -32.10 -4.71
C GLY A 583 15.32 -31.18 -3.50
N PHE A 584 14.71 -29.99 -3.66
CA PHE A 584 14.45 -29.04 -2.57
C PHE A 584 12.96 -28.96 -2.27
N PHE A 585 12.56 -29.40 -1.07
CA PHE A 585 11.18 -29.32 -0.57
C PHE A 585 11.13 -28.44 0.68
N ILE A 586 11.31 -27.14 0.46
CA ILE A 586 11.51 -26.11 1.48
C ILE A 586 10.62 -24.91 1.15
N THR A 587 9.95 -24.33 2.16
CA THR A 587 9.06 -23.18 1.98
C THR A 587 9.78 -21.84 2.11
N ASN A 588 10.96 -21.79 2.74
CA ASN A 588 11.72 -20.57 2.95
C ASN A 588 12.84 -20.40 1.88
N PRO A 589 12.70 -19.46 0.92
CA PRO A 589 13.72 -19.23 -0.10
C PRO A 589 15.06 -18.79 0.48
N ALA A 590 15.07 -18.04 1.59
CA ALA A 590 16.32 -17.61 2.22
C ALA A 590 17.13 -18.80 2.74
N GLN A 591 16.45 -19.83 3.25
CA GLN A 591 17.11 -21.06 3.70
C GLN A 591 17.72 -21.83 2.53
N ILE A 592 17.08 -21.83 1.35
CA ILE A 592 17.67 -22.39 0.13
C ILE A 592 18.93 -21.62 -0.26
N SER A 593 18.88 -20.29 -0.26
CA SER A 593 20.06 -19.46 -0.53
C SER A 593 21.19 -19.76 0.45
N THR A 594 20.91 -19.88 1.75
CA THR A 594 21.89 -20.28 2.76
C THR A 594 22.46 -21.67 2.47
N ILE A 595 21.63 -22.68 2.16
CA ILE A 595 22.11 -24.02 1.80
C ILE A 595 23.06 -23.95 0.59
N ILE A 596 22.69 -23.19 -0.44
CA ILE A 596 23.51 -23.07 -1.64
C ILE A 596 24.83 -22.35 -1.34
N THR A 597 24.79 -21.28 -0.53
CA THR A 597 25.99 -20.55 -0.09
C THR A 597 26.91 -21.42 0.76
N ASP A 598 26.39 -22.14 1.74
CA ASP A 598 27.16 -22.98 2.65
C ASP A 598 27.77 -24.21 1.96
N LEU A 599 27.05 -24.77 0.98
CA LEU A 599 27.59 -25.83 0.12
C LEU A 599 28.66 -25.30 -0.85
N GLY A 600 28.59 -24.02 -1.20
CA GLY A 600 29.37 -23.41 -2.26
C GLY A 600 28.88 -23.86 -3.63
N ILE A 601 28.94 -22.94 -4.61
CA ILE A 601 28.39 -23.20 -5.95
C ILE A 601 29.03 -24.39 -6.67
N ASN A 602 30.28 -24.70 -6.34
CA ASN A 602 31.01 -25.86 -6.86
C ASN A 602 30.33 -27.20 -6.53
N THR A 603 29.53 -27.26 -5.46
CA THR A 603 28.72 -28.44 -5.13
C THR A 603 27.52 -28.60 -6.06
N PHE A 604 27.19 -27.62 -6.90
CA PHE A 604 26.10 -27.72 -7.87
C PHE A 604 26.57 -27.80 -9.32
N VAL A 605 27.85 -27.53 -9.57
CA VAL A 605 28.45 -27.69 -10.90
C VAL A 605 28.32 -29.15 -11.35
N GLY A 606 27.69 -29.34 -12.53
CA GLY A 606 27.44 -30.67 -13.10
C GLY A 606 26.33 -31.47 -12.42
N ARG A 607 25.57 -30.87 -11.50
CA ARG A 607 24.40 -31.48 -10.85
C ARG A 607 23.12 -30.78 -11.29
N HIS A 608 22.00 -31.48 -11.16
CA HIS A 608 20.68 -30.96 -11.51
C HIS A 608 19.86 -30.74 -10.23
N ILE A 609 19.13 -29.63 -10.15
CA ILE A 609 18.27 -29.33 -8.99
C ILE A 609 16.80 -29.32 -9.40
N PHE A 610 15.92 -29.72 -8.49
CA PHE A 610 14.48 -29.63 -8.74
C PHE A 610 13.66 -29.28 -7.51
N ALA A 611 12.50 -28.64 -7.72
CA ALA A 611 11.58 -28.24 -6.66
C ALA A 611 10.11 -28.29 -7.14
N ILE A 612 9.15 -28.23 -6.23
CA ILE A 612 7.72 -28.08 -6.58
C ILE A 612 7.14 -26.83 -5.95
N ALA A 613 6.11 -26.26 -6.59
CA ALA A 613 5.36 -25.09 -6.11
C ALA A 613 6.24 -23.92 -5.66
N PHE A 614 7.34 -23.69 -6.40
CA PHE A 614 8.36 -22.71 -6.06
C PHE A 614 8.23 -21.42 -6.90
N GLU A 615 8.76 -20.29 -6.39
CA GLU A 615 8.78 -19.02 -7.15
C GLU A 615 9.78 -19.09 -8.33
N GLU A 616 9.46 -18.41 -9.45
CA GLU A 616 10.33 -18.31 -10.64
C GLU A 616 11.77 -17.88 -10.32
N PHE A 617 11.96 -17.13 -9.22
CA PHE A 617 13.26 -16.69 -8.72
C PHE A 617 14.27 -17.83 -8.56
N PHE A 618 13.84 -19.04 -8.19
CA PHE A 618 14.76 -20.19 -8.03
C PHE A 618 15.48 -20.54 -9.31
N VAL A 619 14.75 -20.51 -10.43
CA VAL A 619 15.29 -20.80 -11.76
C VAL A 619 16.15 -19.66 -12.25
N GLU A 620 15.74 -18.41 -12.01
CA GLU A 620 16.56 -17.25 -12.35
C GLU A 620 17.92 -17.26 -11.62
N VAL A 621 17.92 -17.65 -10.34
CA VAL A 621 19.14 -17.79 -9.55
C VAL A 621 20.00 -18.95 -10.05
N ALA A 622 19.39 -20.10 -10.33
CA ALA A 622 20.10 -21.26 -10.85
C ALA A 622 20.76 -20.96 -12.21
N ALA A 623 20.04 -20.28 -13.11
CA ALA A 623 20.54 -19.85 -14.41
C ALA A 623 21.75 -18.91 -14.29
N ARG A 624 21.71 -17.93 -13.36
CA ARG A 624 22.86 -17.03 -13.10
C ARG A 624 24.12 -17.77 -12.66
N TRP A 625 23.97 -18.93 -12.04
CA TRP A 625 25.09 -19.75 -11.59
C TRP A 625 25.42 -20.93 -12.51
N GLY A 626 24.74 -21.05 -13.64
CA GLY A 626 24.95 -22.17 -14.59
C GLY A 626 24.56 -23.53 -14.00
N VAL A 627 23.61 -23.56 -13.06
CA VAL A 627 23.06 -24.79 -12.47
C VAL A 627 21.77 -25.15 -13.19
N SER A 628 21.68 -26.39 -13.68
CA SER A 628 20.45 -26.90 -14.27
C SER A 628 19.37 -27.06 -13.21
N ALA A 629 18.19 -26.49 -13.45
CA ALA A 629 17.13 -26.40 -12.46
C ALA A 629 15.76 -26.56 -13.10
N MET A 630 14.93 -27.42 -12.49
CA MET A 630 13.52 -27.53 -12.85
C MET A 630 12.62 -27.24 -11.66
N PHE A 631 11.46 -26.62 -11.90
CA PHE A 631 10.37 -26.70 -10.92
C PHE A 631 9.03 -26.92 -11.58
N SER A 632 8.08 -27.45 -10.82
CA SER A 632 6.69 -27.56 -11.25
C SER A 632 5.77 -26.57 -10.53
N SER A 633 4.71 -26.18 -11.23
CA SER A 633 3.58 -25.40 -10.70
C SER A 633 2.27 -25.89 -11.29
N SER A 634 1.19 -25.82 -10.53
CA SER A 634 -0.18 -26.01 -11.03
C SER A 634 -0.63 -24.92 -12.03
N PHE A 635 0.04 -23.77 -12.07
CA PHE A 635 -0.39 -22.60 -12.85
C PHE A 635 0.72 -22.05 -13.74
N GLN A 636 0.32 -21.58 -14.92
CA GLN A 636 1.21 -20.88 -15.86
C GLN A 636 1.67 -19.54 -15.26
N PRO A 637 2.88 -19.07 -15.61
CA PRO A 637 3.35 -17.80 -15.12
C PRO A 637 2.77 -16.66 -15.98
N PRO A 638 2.56 -15.47 -15.39
CA PRO A 638 1.95 -14.35 -16.09
C PRO A 638 2.73 -13.85 -17.31
N ARG A 639 4.04 -14.13 -17.40
CA ARG A 639 4.90 -13.64 -18.49
C ARG A 639 4.55 -14.19 -19.88
N PHE A 640 3.92 -15.36 -19.99
CA PHE A 640 3.51 -15.92 -21.29
C PHE A 640 2.22 -15.33 -21.84
N ARG A 641 1.41 -14.65 -21.00
CA ARG A 641 0.15 -13.95 -21.37
C ARG A 641 -0.76 -14.76 -22.32
N GLN A 642 -1.06 -16.01 -21.97
CA GLN A 642 -1.89 -16.88 -22.80
C GLN A 642 -3.31 -17.04 -22.24
N GLY A 643 -4.31 -16.69 -23.06
CA GLY A 643 -5.74 -16.89 -22.78
C GLY A 643 -6.42 -15.70 -22.12
N ALA A 644 -7.74 -15.56 -22.34
CA ALA A 644 -8.54 -14.40 -21.92
C ALA A 644 -8.45 -14.11 -20.41
N LEU A 645 -8.50 -15.15 -19.57
CA LEU A 645 -8.39 -14.98 -18.12
C LEU A 645 -7.03 -14.42 -17.68
N MET A 646 -5.94 -14.80 -18.38
CA MET A 646 -4.61 -14.29 -18.08
C MET A 646 -4.44 -12.84 -18.55
N GLU A 647 -5.03 -12.48 -19.69
CA GLU A 647 -5.06 -11.09 -20.18
C GLU A 647 -5.83 -10.19 -19.21
N GLU A 648 -7.01 -10.64 -18.76
CA GLU A 648 -7.81 -9.96 -17.75
C GLU A 648 -7.02 -9.77 -16.44
N PHE A 649 -6.39 -10.85 -15.94
CA PHE A 649 -5.49 -10.79 -14.78
C PHE A 649 -4.39 -9.74 -14.99
N CYS A 650 -3.66 -9.79 -16.10
CA CYS A 650 -2.57 -8.85 -16.36
C CYS A 650 -3.04 -7.39 -16.43
N ALA A 651 -4.22 -7.14 -17.01
CA ALA A 651 -4.82 -5.81 -17.09
C ALA A 651 -5.20 -5.27 -15.69
N LEU A 652 -5.84 -6.09 -14.86
CA LEU A 652 -6.24 -5.70 -13.50
C LEU A 652 -5.04 -5.48 -12.58
N MET A 653 -4.04 -6.36 -12.64
CA MET A 653 -2.81 -6.20 -11.85
C MET A 653 -2.06 -4.93 -12.25
N LYS A 654 -2.06 -4.57 -13.55
CA LYS A 654 -1.52 -3.27 -14.01
C LYS A 654 -2.35 -2.09 -13.50
N LYS A 655 -3.69 -2.16 -13.56
CA LYS A 655 -4.61 -1.10 -13.09
C LYS A 655 -4.38 -0.75 -11.62
N TYR A 656 -4.17 -1.75 -10.76
CA TYR A 656 -3.98 -1.56 -9.32
C TYR A 656 -2.51 -1.58 -8.88
N HIS A 657 -1.55 -1.56 -9.82
CA HIS A 657 -0.10 -1.60 -9.54
C HIS A 657 0.33 -2.81 -8.68
N PHE A 658 -0.32 -3.95 -8.86
CA PHE A 658 -0.01 -5.20 -8.18
C PHE A 658 1.04 -6.02 -8.91
N SER A 659 1.67 -6.96 -8.20
CA SER A 659 2.79 -7.75 -8.73
C SER A 659 2.32 -8.93 -9.57
N LEU A 660 2.83 -9.05 -10.80
CA LEU A 660 2.58 -10.22 -11.64
C LEU A 660 3.45 -11.40 -11.18
N ASN A 661 2.83 -12.41 -10.57
CA ASN A 661 3.48 -13.65 -10.18
C ASN A 661 2.47 -14.82 -10.14
N ILE A 662 2.99 -16.06 -10.08
CA ILE A 662 2.17 -17.29 -10.02
C ILE A 662 1.21 -17.28 -8.82
N PRO A 663 1.62 -16.95 -7.57
CA PRO A 663 0.70 -16.93 -6.43
C PRO A 663 -0.49 -15.97 -6.60
N ALA A 664 -0.27 -14.82 -7.24
CA ALA A 664 -1.33 -13.88 -7.57
C ALA A 664 -2.28 -14.43 -8.63
N TYR A 665 -1.76 -15.07 -9.67
CA TYR A 665 -2.62 -15.66 -10.71
C TYR A 665 -3.44 -16.85 -10.18
N GLU A 666 -2.83 -17.73 -9.37
CA GLU A 666 -3.54 -18.84 -8.72
C GLU A 666 -4.69 -18.32 -7.85
N ALA A 667 -4.43 -17.30 -7.03
CA ALA A 667 -5.45 -16.70 -6.17
C ALA A 667 -6.54 -15.95 -6.95
N PHE A 668 -6.18 -15.29 -8.06
CA PHE A 668 -7.14 -14.65 -8.96
C PHE A 668 -8.04 -15.68 -9.63
N PHE A 669 -7.48 -16.78 -10.14
CA PHE A 669 -8.22 -17.90 -10.71
C PHE A 669 -9.18 -18.51 -9.69
N ALA A 670 -8.69 -18.81 -8.48
CA ALA A 670 -9.51 -19.30 -7.37
C ALA A 670 -10.63 -18.32 -6.99
N SER A 671 -10.35 -17.02 -6.99
CA SER A 671 -11.34 -15.98 -6.70
C SER A 671 -12.41 -15.88 -7.78
N LYS A 672 -12.05 -16.05 -9.06
CA LYS A 672 -13.02 -16.13 -10.16
C LYS A 672 -13.90 -17.37 -10.05
N LEU A 673 -13.36 -18.52 -9.62
CA LEU A 673 -14.18 -19.71 -9.33
C LEU A 673 -15.15 -19.44 -8.18
N PHE A 674 -14.66 -18.83 -7.09
CA PHE A 674 -15.50 -18.47 -5.94
C PHE A 674 -16.62 -17.52 -6.35
N LEU A 675 -16.29 -16.46 -7.09
CA LEU A 675 -17.25 -15.47 -7.57
C LEU A 675 -18.30 -16.09 -8.52
N THR A 676 -17.89 -16.98 -9.42
CA THR A 676 -18.82 -17.74 -10.27
C THR A 676 -19.76 -18.60 -9.43
N GLY A 677 -19.23 -19.34 -8.46
CA GLY A 677 -20.03 -20.11 -7.52
C GLY A 677 -21.00 -19.25 -6.72
N MET A 678 -20.55 -18.08 -6.25
CA MET A 678 -21.38 -17.12 -5.52
C MET A 678 -22.52 -16.55 -6.38
N ARG A 679 -22.26 -16.24 -7.66
CA ARG A 679 -23.29 -15.78 -8.61
C ARG A 679 -24.32 -16.86 -8.95
N GLN A 680 -23.94 -18.13 -8.85
CA GLN A 680 -24.81 -19.28 -9.13
C GLN A 680 -25.50 -19.84 -7.87
N ALA A 681 -25.05 -19.46 -6.68
CA ALA A 681 -25.62 -19.90 -5.42
C ALA A 681 -27.01 -19.30 -5.21
N GLU A 682 -27.97 -20.11 -4.77
CA GLU A 682 -29.32 -19.64 -4.45
C GLU A 682 -29.32 -18.79 -3.17
N SER A 683 -30.06 -17.69 -3.15
CA SER A 683 -30.22 -16.85 -1.96
C SER A 683 -30.91 -17.61 -0.79
N PRO A 684 -30.58 -17.34 0.48
CA PRO A 684 -29.44 -16.54 0.93
C PRO A 684 -28.11 -17.22 0.58
N ILE A 685 -27.13 -16.40 0.19
CA ILE A 685 -25.77 -16.83 -0.12
C ILE A 685 -25.12 -17.37 1.16
N THR A 686 -24.63 -18.62 1.10
CA THR A 686 -23.94 -19.29 2.20
C THR A 686 -22.74 -20.05 1.66
N SER A 687 -21.71 -20.27 2.48
CA SER A 687 -20.51 -21.00 2.06
C SER A 687 -20.84 -22.41 1.53
N GLN A 688 -21.78 -23.12 2.14
CA GLN A 688 -22.24 -24.42 1.63
C GLN A 688 -22.82 -24.33 0.20
N LYS A 689 -23.68 -23.34 -0.06
CA LYS A 689 -24.30 -23.18 -1.39
C LYS A 689 -23.31 -22.72 -2.45
N ILE A 690 -22.37 -21.84 -2.09
CA ILE A 690 -21.26 -21.44 -2.97
C ILE A 690 -20.45 -22.68 -3.34
N LEU A 691 -20.07 -23.50 -2.36
CA LEU A 691 -19.30 -24.72 -2.60
C LEU A 691 -20.05 -25.68 -3.53
N THR A 692 -21.33 -25.95 -3.27
CA THR A 692 -22.15 -26.82 -4.13
C THR A 692 -22.32 -26.27 -5.54
N ALA A 693 -22.38 -24.95 -5.73
CA ALA A 693 -22.38 -24.35 -7.06
C ALA A 693 -21.04 -24.55 -7.78
N ILE A 694 -19.91 -24.38 -7.08
CA ILE A 694 -18.56 -24.59 -7.64
C ILE A 694 -18.36 -26.04 -8.10
N GLU A 695 -18.82 -27.02 -7.31
CA GLU A 695 -18.71 -28.45 -7.66
C GLU A 695 -19.41 -28.82 -8.98
N ARG A 696 -20.38 -28.01 -9.41
CA ARG A 696 -21.14 -28.22 -10.66
C ARG A 696 -20.47 -27.60 -11.89
N ILE A 697 -19.42 -26.80 -11.72
CA ILE A 697 -18.68 -26.19 -12.83
C ILE A 697 -17.98 -27.27 -13.66
N SER A 698 -18.24 -27.31 -14.98
CA SER A 698 -17.77 -28.39 -15.86
C SER A 698 -17.07 -27.92 -17.14
N GLY A 699 -16.35 -28.87 -17.79
CA GLY A 699 -15.18 -28.70 -18.66
C GLY A 699 -15.26 -27.94 -19.97
N THR A 700 -16.13 -26.94 -20.11
CA THR A 700 -16.07 -25.93 -21.18
C THR A 700 -16.40 -24.52 -20.68
N GLU A 701 -16.87 -24.37 -19.46
CA GLU A 701 -17.57 -23.16 -19.01
C GLU A 701 -16.65 -22.15 -18.31
N PHE A 702 -15.50 -22.56 -17.78
CA PHE A 702 -14.66 -21.66 -16.99
C PHE A 702 -13.63 -20.93 -17.86
N TYR A 703 -14.01 -19.77 -18.40
CA TYR A 703 -13.15 -18.89 -19.19
C TYR A 703 -12.43 -19.59 -20.36
N GLY A 704 -13.12 -20.54 -21.01
CA GLY A 704 -12.58 -21.30 -22.14
C GLY A 704 -11.56 -22.39 -21.77
N GLN A 705 -11.34 -22.64 -20.47
CA GLN A 705 -10.50 -23.73 -19.98
C GLN A 705 -11.34 -24.97 -19.69
N LYS A 706 -10.90 -26.13 -20.21
CA LYS A 706 -11.49 -27.41 -19.84
C LYS A 706 -10.97 -27.84 -18.47
N MET A 707 -11.86 -27.89 -17.50
CA MET A 707 -11.56 -28.36 -16.14
C MET A 707 -12.76 -29.13 -15.60
N SER A 708 -12.50 -30.20 -14.86
CA SER A 708 -13.56 -31.00 -14.21
C SER A 708 -13.24 -31.10 -12.73
N PHE A 709 -14.28 -30.98 -11.90
CA PHE A 709 -14.17 -31.27 -10.48
C PHE A 709 -14.05 -32.78 -10.27
N ASP A 710 -12.98 -33.21 -9.60
CA ASP A 710 -12.79 -34.59 -9.17
C ASP A 710 -13.15 -34.71 -7.68
N PRO A 711 -14.25 -35.41 -7.34
CA PRO A 711 -14.67 -35.57 -5.95
C PRO A 711 -13.68 -36.38 -5.11
N ASN A 712 -12.82 -37.21 -5.72
CA ASN A 712 -11.87 -38.03 -4.99
C ASN A 712 -10.77 -37.21 -4.34
N ILE A 713 -10.33 -36.14 -5.01
CA ILE A 713 -9.32 -35.21 -4.51
C ILE A 713 -9.92 -33.88 -4.06
N ARG A 714 -11.26 -33.76 -4.10
CA ARG A 714 -12.02 -32.54 -3.77
C ARG A 714 -11.47 -31.30 -4.49
N GLY A 715 -11.14 -31.43 -5.77
CA GLY A 715 -10.51 -30.34 -6.52
C GLY A 715 -10.57 -30.48 -8.02
N PHE A 716 -10.21 -29.42 -8.73
CA PHE A 716 -10.23 -29.41 -10.18
C PHE A 716 -8.99 -30.11 -10.77
N VAL A 717 -9.19 -30.84 -11.86
CA VAL A 717 -8.09 -31.40 -12.66
C VAL A 717 -7.55 -30.33 -13.61
N LEU A 718 -6.29 -29.94 -13.40
CA LEU A 718 -5.56 -28.92 -14.15
C LEU A 718 -4.22 -29.49 -14.64
N PRO A 719 -3.67 -28.96 -15.75
CA PRO A 719 -2.33 -29.30 -16.19
C PRO A 719 -1.28 -28.87 -15.17
N VAL A 720 -0.10 -29.49 -15.23
CA VAL A 720 1.09 -29.08 -14.48
C VAL A 720 2.09 -28.46 -15.43
N TRP A 721 2.64 -27.33 -15.01
CA TRP A 721 3.64 -26.58 -15.76
C TRP A 721 5.01 -26.87 -15.18
N VAL A 722 5.97 -27.25 -16.03
CA VAL A 722 7.37 -27.46 -15.66
C VAL A 722 8.21 -26.36 -16.28
N PHE A 723 9.04 -25.73 -15.47
CA PHE A 723 9.92 -24.62 -15.83
C PHE A 723 11.37 -25.07 -15.73
N GLU A 724 12.19 -24.58 -16.65
CA GLU A 724 13.60 -24.95 -16.77
C GLU A 724 14.50 -23.71 -16.73
N GLU A 725 15.79 -23.88 -16.39
CA GLU A 725 16.81 -22.82 -16.24
C GLU A 725 16.99 -21.94 -17.48
N ASP A 726 16.73 -22.48 -18.66
CA ASP A 726 16.87 -21.79 -19.94
C ASP A 726 15.63 -20.96 -20.32
N GLY A 727 14.60 -20.96 -19.46
CA GLY A 727 13.33 -20.26 -19.69
C GLY A 727 12.27 -21.11 -20.41
N THR A 728 12.59 -22.35 -20.78
CA THR A 728 11.64 -23.31 -21.36
C THR A 728 10.52 -23.63 -20.39
N VAL A 729 9.30 -23.73 -20.92
CA VAL A 729 8.11 -24.07 -20.14
C VAL A 729 7.29 -25.14 -20.85
N SER A 730 7.09 -26.24 -20.16
CA SER A 730 6.36 -27.41 -20.64
C SER A 730 5.02 -27.54 -19.91
N ARG A 731 3.94 -27.67 -20.67
CA ARG A 731 2.61 -27.97 -20.14
C ARG A 731 2.38 -29.48 -20.20
N LEU A 732 2.13 -30.10 -19.04
CA LEU A 732 1.94 -31.53 -18.86
C LEU A 732 0.49 -31.80 -18.43
N GLU A 733 -0.25 -32.56 -19.24
CA GLU A 733 -1.64 -32.94 -18.97
C GLU A 733 -1.79 -34.02 -17.88
#